data_AF-A0A351VK67-F1
#
_entry.id   AF-A0A351VK67-F1
#
_cell.length_a   1.000
_cell.length_b   1.000
_cell.length_c   1.000
_cell.angle_alpha   90.00
_cell.angle_beta   90.00
_cell.angle_gamma   90.00
#
_symmetry.space_group_name_H-M   'P 1'
#
loop_
_entity.id
_entity.type
_entity.pdbx_description
1 polymer ?
#
loop_
_entity_poly.entity_id
_entity_poly.type
_entity_poly.pdbx_seq_one_letter_code
_entity_poly.pdbx_strand_id
1 'polypeptide(L)'
;MNHNRQGFSFRSLHLSLRFVIPLAIALAILAYAVVPLVDGLTLRWAVRDMDIRSRLIYSTIQEPLAELLQKGERSRINALLLRASKDERLLALGVCNQNEKLIYRTAAFPAELSCKTPDKSGEDPAHLIRLPQGPVHFAVNPLEFEGSIIGSLVLVHDMSYMERRSADTRKYVILLFAVLGVVISFITVFVAHLSWQGWMEGVRAMLRGEGIIKPFSGPQQATSSELQPLVGDLRTLLRNIDAERRFADDSTITWSPESLRSLLHKQLVGERVIVVSNREPYIHLQNNGQIEVHRPASGLVTAVEPVMRACSGTWIAHGSGSADRETVDSHDRVRVPPDNPEYNLRRIWLTEEEEKGYYYGFSNEGLWPLCHIAHVRPVFRNSDWEQYVKINQRFADAVVKEADSDDPVVLVQDYHFALLPGMIRKALPKATIITFWHIPWPNPESFGICPWREELLKGMLGSTILGFHTPYHCKNFLETVDRYLETRIEHESSTISRRGQLTMVENYPISIQWPPAWHGTLPPVEQTRAEILDELGLPPDHLLGIGVDRMDYTKGILERFMAVERMLELHPELVGHFTFIQIAAPSRSALEEYQNFEARVHALAERINIHFTLEGRPAIILKAEHHEPDQVNRYYRACKVCMVTSLHDGMNLVAKEYVAARDDELGVLVLSQFTGAAHELHEALIVNPYHVEQTAEALHQGLIMPEYEQRERMLSMRALVRDFNVYRWAGRMLLDAARVRQREKLAARIGSDS
;
A
#
# COMPACT_ATOMS: atom_id res chain seq x y z
N MET A 1 57.96 -57.89 -11.81
CA MET A 1 59.02 -56.89 -12.09
C MET A 1 58.37 -55.61 -12.57
N ASN A 2 58.85 -54.49 -12.03
CA ASN A 2 58.57 -53.08 -12.35
C ASN A 2 57.22 -52.46 -11.95
N HIS A 3 57.19 -52.01 -10.69
CA HIS A 3 56.49 -50.81 -10.25
C HIS A 3 56.87 -49.59 -11.11
N ASN A 4 55.88 -48.92 -11.68
CA ASN A 4 56.05 -47.59 -12.27
C ASN A 4 55.45 -46.54 -11.31
N ARG A 5 56.33 -45.92 -10.51
CA ARG A 5 56.05 -44.69 -9.76
C ARG A 5 55.78 -43.56 -10.76
N GLN A 6 54.54 -43.14 -10.94
CA GLN A 6 54.26 -41.81 -11.50
C GLN A 6 54.42 -40.79 -10.37
N GLY A 7 55.61 -40.18 -10.32
CA GLY A 7 55.86 -39.03 -9.47
C GLY A 7 54.95 -37.87 -9.87
N PHE A 8 54.25 -37.30 -8.89
CA PHE A 8 53.67 -35.97 -8.98
C PHE A 8 54.78 -35.01 -9.44
N SER A 9 54.70 -34.57 -10.69
CA SER A 9 55.71 -33.68 -11.26
C SER A 9 55.73 -32.37 -10.49
N PHE A 10 56.88 -32.08 -9.86
CA PHE A 10 57.19 -30.80 -9.20
C PHE A 10 56.96 -29.56 -10.10
N ARG A 11 56.73 -29.72 -11.41
CA ARG A 11 56.42 -28.62 -12.33
C ARG A 11 54.99 -28.10 -12.24
N SER A 12 53.98 -28.90 -11.88
CA SER A 12 52.60 -28.39 -11.80
C SER A 12 52.36 -27.57 -10.52
N LEU A 13 53.03 -27.93 -9.42
CA LEU A 13 53.05 -27.17 -8.17
C LEU A 13 53.69 -25.79 -8.34
N HIS A 14 54.79 -25.70 -9.09
CA HIS A 14 55.46 -24.41 -9.35
C HIS A 14 54.61 -23.42 -10.16
N LEU A 15 53.71 -23.94 -11.02
CA LEU A 15 52.82 -23.09 -11.82
C LEU A 15 51.62 -22.60 -11.00
N SER A 16 51.03 -23.44 -10.15
CA SER A 16 49.90 -23.03 -9.29
C SER A 16 50.34 -22.07 -8.18
N LEU A 17 51.54 -22.26 -7.62
CA LEU A 17 52.12 -21.34 -6.63
C LEU A 17 52.32 -19.91 -7.16
N ARG A 18 52.53 -19.72 -8.46
CA ARG A 18 52.65 -18.39 -9.08
C ARG A 18 51.37 -17.56 -9.03
N PHE A 19 50.20 -18.18 -8.92
CA PHE A 19 48.90 -17.48 -8.88
C PHE A 19 48.33 -17.39 -7.47
N VAL A 20 48.58 -18.41 -6.64
CA VAL A 20 48.08 -18.45 -5.26
C VAL A 20 48.81 -17.46 -4.35
N ILE A 21 50.13 -17.28 -4.53
CA ILE A 21 50.92 -16.37 -3.67
C ILE A 21 50.51 -14.89 -3.86
N PRO A 22 50.42 -14.33 -5.08
CA PRO A 22 49.98 -12.95 -5.27
C PRO A 22 48.54 -12.71 -4.80
N LEU A 23 47.66 -13.70 -4.99
CA LEU A 23 46.27 -13.63 -4.51
C LEU A 23 46.20 -13.59 -2.98
N ALA A 24 46.97 -14.43 -2.30
CA ALA A 24 47.05 -14.43 -0.85
C ALA A 24 47.58 -13.09 -0.31
N ILE A 25 48.58 -12.51 -0.98
CA ILE A 25 49.11 -11.18 -0.63
C ILE A 25 48.05 -10.10 -0.84
N ALA A 26 47.34 -10.11 -1.97
CA ALA A 26 46.30 -9.13 -2.26
C ALA A 26 45.13 -9.20 -1.26
N LEU A 27 44.68 -10.41 -0.91
CA LEU A 27 43.64 -10.61 0.09
C LEU A 27 44.09 -10.21 1.50
N ALA A 28 45.36 -10.45 1.85
CA ALA A 28 45.92 -10.01 3.13
C ALA A 28 45.98 -8.47 3.23
N ILE A 29 46.39 -7.78 2.15
CA ILE A 29 46.40 -6.31 2.09
C ILE A 29 44.97 -5.76 2.19
N LEU A 30 44.01 -6.38 1.51
CA LEU A 30 42.61 -5.98 1.54
C LEU A 30 42.00 -6.18 2.94
N ALA A 31 42.25 -7.32 3.58
CA ALA A 31 41.83 -7.58 4.96
C ALA A 31 42.44 -6.57 5.93
N TYR A 32 43.72 -6.24 5.77
CA TYR A 32 44.42 -5.23 6.58
C TYR A 32 43.81 -3.83 6.41
N ALA A 33 43.31 -3.47 5.22
CA ALA A 33 42.66 -2.19 4.97
C ALA A 33 41.21 -2.13 5.48
N VAL A 34 40.46 -3.23 5.34
CA VAL A 34 39.02 -3.29 5.66
C VAL A 34 38.76 -3.44 7.16
N VAL A 35 39.57 -4.21 7.88
CA VAL A 35 39.37 -4.48 9.32
C VAL A 35 39.32 -3.19 10.15
N PRO A 36 40.26 -2.22 10.02
CA PRO A 36 40.21 -0.96 10.77
C PRO A 36 38.98 -0.12 10.43
N LEU A 37 38.53 -0.14 9.17
CA LEU A 37 37.36 0.60 8.72
C LEU A 37 36.08 0.06 9.37
N VAL A 38 35.92 -1.27 9.38
CA VAL A 38 34.76 -1.93 10.00
C VAL A 38 34.75 -1.68 11.50
N ASP A 39 35.86 -1.90 12.20
CA ASP A 39 35.97 -1.64 13.65
C ASP A 39 35.59 -0.18 13.98
N GLY A 40 36.06 0.80 13.20
CA GLY A 40 35.75 2.22 13.40
C GLY A 40 34.29 2.60 13.07
N LEU A 41 33.64 1.91 12.14
CA LEU A 41 32.21 2.10 11.84
C LEU A 41 31.33 1.47 12.93
N THR A 42 31.67 0.25 13.37
CA THR A 42 30.93 -0.46 14.42
C THR A 42 30.98 0.30 15.75
N LEU A 43 32.14 0.87 16.11
CA LEU A 43 32.28 1.70 17.31
C LEU A 43 31.40 2.96 17.23
N ARG A 44 31.44 3.70 16.11
CA ARG A 44 30.64 4.92 15.92
C ARG A 44 29.14 4.64 15.96
N TRP A 45 28.71 3.55 15.34
CA TRP A 45 27.30 3.14 15.37
C TRP A 45 26.83 2.82 16.79
N ALA A 46 27.64 2.09 17.56
CA ALA A 46 27.29 1.74 18.93
C ALA A 46 27.23 2.95 19.87
N VAL A 47 28.16 3.90 19.75
CA VAL A 47 28.10 5.16 20.52
C VAL A 47 26.82 5.93 20.19
N ARG A 48 26.45 6.01 18.90
CA ARG A 48 25.22 6.68 18.48
C ARG A 48 23.95 5.98 18.99
N ASP A 49 23.92 4.65 19.03
CA ASP A 49 22.80 3.89 19.63
C ASP A 49 22.68 4.20 21.13
N MET A 50 23.81 4.26 21.85
CA MET A 50 23.82 4.61 23.28
C MET A 50 23.39 6.06 23.54
N ASP A 51 23.75 7.00 22.67
CA ASP A 51 23.28 8.39 22.76
C ASP A 51 21.75 8.49 22.64
N ILE A 52 21.15 7.75 21.69
CA ILE A 52 19.70 7.74 21.49
C ILE A 52 18.99 7.14 22.71
N ARG A 53 19.49 6.01 23.23
CA ARG A 53 18.93 5.38 24.44
C ARG A 53 19.06 6.28 25.67
N SER A 54 20.21 6.93 25.84
CA SER A 54 20.44 7.89 26.93
C SER A 54 19.42 9.03 26.90
N ARG A 55 19.10 9.56 25.71
CA ARG A 55 18.06 10.60 25.55
C ARG A 55 16.67 10.09 25.88
N LEU A 56 16.34 8.86 25.50
CA LEU A 56 15.05 8.25 25.82
C LEU A 56 14.87 8.11 27.34
N ILE A 57 15.85 7.51 28.02
CA ILE A 57 15.84 7.37 29.49
C ILE A 57 15.74 8.72 30.18
N TYR A 58 16.49 9.72 29.70
CA TYR A 58 16.41 11.09 30.19
C TYR A 58 15.01 11.67 30.02
N SER A 59 14.41 11.62 28.82
CA SER A 59 13.08 12.19 28.57
C SER A 59 11.98 11.56 29.44
N THR A 60 12.10 10.27 29.76
CA THR A 60 11.11 9.59 30.61
C THR A 60 11.24 9.94 32.09
N ILE A 61 12.45 10.28 32.56
CA ILE A 61 12.74 10.49 33.99
C ILE A 61 12.79 11.97 34.36
N GLN A 62 13.11 12.85 33.41
CA GLN A 62 13.36 14.28 33.67
C GLN A 62 12.24 14.95 34.46
N GLU A 63 10.98 14.86 34.00
CA GLU A 63 9.85 15.53 34.64
C GLU A 63 9.58 15.00 36.07
N PRO A 64 9.39 13.68 36.31
CA PRO A 64 9.22 13.15 37.66
C PRO A 64 10.41 13.46 38.59
N LEU A 65 11.63 13.40 38.06
CA LEU A 65 12.84 13.65 38.85
C LEU A 65 12.98 15.14 39.20
N ALA A 66 12.67 16.05 38.29
CA ALA A 66 12.71 17.49 38.52
C ALA A 66 11.72 17.90 39.62
N GLU A 67 10.50 17.34 39.59
CA GLU A 67 9.48 17.59 40.61
C GLU A 67 9.91 17.07 41.99
N LEU A 68 10.46 15.85 42.06
CA LEU A 68 10.95 15.25 43.30
C LEU A 68 12.17 16.00 43.88
N LEU A 69 13.05 16.54 43.03
CA LEU A 69 14.18 17.35 43.44
C LEU A 69 13.75 18.66 44.10
N GLN A 70 12.73 19.32 43.56
CA GLN A 70 12.16 20.53 44.16
C GLN A 70 11.50 20.25 45.53
N LYS A 71 10.78 19.12 45.64
CA LYS A 71 10.13 18.72 46.89
C LYS A 71 11.10 18.18 47.96
N GLY A 72 12.36 17.92 47.60
CA GLY A 72 13.39 17.42 48.51
C GLY A 72 13.17 15.98 49.01
N GLU A 73 12.36 15.18 48.32
CA GLU A 73 11.95 13.83 48.75
C GLU A 73 13.02 12.76 48.47
N ARG A 74 14.07 12.73 49.30
CA ARG A 74 15.25 11.84 49.11
C ARG A 74 14.92 10.37 48.89
N SER A 75 13.95 9.81 49.63
CA SER A 75 13.59 8.39 49.54
C SER A 75 12.96 8.05 48.18
N ARG A 76 12.11 8.93 47.64
CA ARG A 76 11.46 8.74 46.34
C ARG A 76 12.43 8.94 45.19
N ILE A 77 13.34 9.90 45.29
CA ILE A 77 14.43 10.11 44.32
C ILE A 77 15.28 8.84 44.20
N ASN A 78 15.73 8.29 45.33
CA ASN A 78 16.53 7.05 45.33
C ASN A 78 15.75 5.85 44.75
N ALA A 79 14.45 5.74 45.04
CA ALA A 79 13.61 4.68 44.48
C ALA A 79 13.42 4.81 42.96
N LEU A 80 13.26 6.05 42.45
CA LEU A 80 13.15 6.34 41.03
C LEU A 80 14.45 5.99 40.29
N LEU A 81 15.60 6.44 40.82
CA LEU A 81 16.92 6.12 40.24
C LEU A 81 17.20 4.62 40.27
N LEU A 82 16.83 3.92 41.34
CA LEU A 82 17.00 2.46 41.44
C LEU A 82 16.10 1.69 40.47
N ARG A 83 14.88 2.18 40.22
CA ARG A 83 13.97 1.58 39.22
C ARG A 83 14.51 1.79 37.81
N ALA A 84 15.02 2.99 37.53
CA ALA A 84 15.64 3.31 36.24
C ALA A 84 16.92 2.52 35.98
N SER A 85 17.71 2.22 37.03
CA SER A 85 18.91 1.38 36.91
C SER A 85 18.65 -0.12 36.81
N LYS A 86 17.40 -0.57 36.63
CA LYS A 86 17.07 -1.98 36.35
C LYS A 86 17.17 -2.33 34.87
N ASP A 87 17.36 -1.34 33.99
CA ASP A 87 17.66 -1.60 32.58
C ASP A 87 18.99 -2.36 32.46
N GLU A 88 19.02 -3.45 31.69
CA GLU A 88 20.17 -4.36 31.56
C GLU A 88 21.46 -3.66 31.08
N ARG A 89 21.39 -2.45 30.52
CA ARG A 89 22.55 -1.74 29.94
C ARG A 89 22.95 -0.47 30.66
N LEU A 90 22.13 0.01 31.59
CA LEU A 90 22.43 1.22 32.36
C LEU A 90 23.21 0.83 33.62
N LEU A 91 24.52 1.11 33.61
CA LEU A 91 25.42 0.79 34.71
C LEU A 91 25.10 1.65 35.94
N ALA A 92 24.91 2.96 35.74
CA ALA A 92 24.67 3.87 36.85
C ALA A 92 24.00 5.19 36.44
N LEU A 93 23.40 5.85 37.43
CA LEU A 93 22.78 7.17 37.34
C LEU A 93 23.36 8.10 38.40
N GLY A 94 23.57 9.35 38.04
CA GLY A 94 24.00 10.42 38.93
C GLY A 94 23.18 11.68 38.71
N VAL A 95 22.87 12.42 39.78
CA VAL A 95 22.19 13.72 39.70
C VAL A 95 23.08 14.78 40.31
N CYS A 96 23.29 15.87 39.58
CA CYS A 96 24.19 16.95 39.93
C CYS A 96 23.41 18.26 40.12
N ASN A 97 23.89 19.12 41.02
CA ASN A 97 23.37 20.49 41.13
C ASN A 97 23.95 21.40 40.04
N GLN A 98 23.48 22.65 40.00
CA GLN A 98 24.00 23.71 39.13
C GLN A 98 25.51 23.98 39.31
N ASN A 99 26.10 23.65 40.47
CA ASN A 99 27.53 23.78 40.73
C ASN A 99 28.32 22.52 40.33
N GLU A 100 27.75 21.64 39.50
CA GLU A 100 28.34 20.39 39.02
C GLU A 100 28.78 19.43 40.15
N LYS A 101 28.18 19.55 41.33
CA LYS A 101 28.41 18.66 42.47
C LYS A 101 27.37 17.56 42.47
N LEU A 102 27.84 16.32 42.46
CA LEU A 102 27.00 15.12 42.54
C LEU A 102 26.26 15.09 43.88
N ILE A 103 24.92 15.10 43.83
CA ILE A 103 24.03 15.11 45.00
C ILE A 103 23.47 13.72 45.27
N TYR A 104 23.05 13.01 44.21
CA TYR A 104 22.50 11.67 44.28
C TYR A 104 23.24 10.76 43.30
N ARG A 105 23.44 9.49 43.68
CA ARG A 105 24.08 8.48 42.84
C ARG A 105 23.55 7.09 43.16
N THR A 106 23.49 6.23 42.15
CA THR A 106 23.25 4.80 42.36
C THR A 106 24.51 4.11 42.89
N ALA A 107 24.35 2.92 43.49
CA ALA A 107 25.45 2.20 44.14
C ALA A 107 26.60 1.83 43.18
N ALA A 108 26.29 1.63 41.90
CA ALA A 108 27.25 1.24 40.86
C ALA A 108 27.90 2.46 40.14
N PHE A 109 27.68 3.68 40.61
CA PHE A 109 28.26 4.88 39.99
C PHE A 109 29.80 4.94 40.20
N PRO A 110 30.61 4.97 39.12
CA PRO A 110 32.07 4.96 39.24
C PRO A 110 32.59 6.19 40.01
N ALA A 111 33.57 5.97 40.89
CA ALA A 111 34.12 7.04 41.74
C ALA A 111 35.00 8.03 40.96
N GLU A 112 35.50 7.62 39.80
CA GLU A 112 36.38 8.38 38.92
C GLU A 112 35.61 9.38 38.03
N LEU A 113 34.28 9.26 37.95
CA LEU A 113 33.44 10.12 37.13
C LEU A 113 32.89 11.30 37.94
N SER A 114 32.98 12.49 37.36
CA SER A 114 32.41 13.72 37.91
C SER A 114 31.31 14.25 37.00
N CYS A 115 30.54 15.26 37.44
CA CYS A 115 29.49 15.88 36.63
C CYS A 115 30.01 16.76 35.48
N LYS A 116 31.34 16.85 35.32
CA LYS A 116 31.96 17.58 34.21
C LYS A 116 31.99 16.70 32.96
N THR A 117 31.50 17.26 31.86
CA THR A 117 31.73 16.70 30.53
C THR A 117 33.24 16.64 30.26
N PRO A 118 33.78 15.50 29.78
CA PRO A 118 35.18 15.41 29.40
C PRO A 118 35.51 16.47 28.34
N ASP A 119 36.66 17.12 28.49
CA ASP A 119 37.14 18.16 27.57
C ASP A 119 37.31 17.59 26.15
N LYS A 120 36.98 18.38 25.12
CA LYS A 120 37.06 17.99 23.69
C LYS A 120 38.51 17.91 23.20
N SER A 121 39.32 17.06 23.81
CA SER A 121 40.72 16.86 23.43
C SER A 121 41.02 15.37 23.20
N GLY A 122 40.66 14.87 22.02
CA GLY A 122 41.03 13.53 21.56
C GLY A 122 40.14 13.01 20.43
N GLU A 123 40.70 12.17 19.56
CA GLU A 123 40.03 11.51 18.43
C GLU A 123 38.90 10.52 18.82
N ASP A 124 38.64 10.34 20.12
CA ASP A 124 37.57 9.47 20.62
C ASP A 124 36.19 10.15 20.54
N PRO A 125 35.10 9.41 20.25
CA PRO A 125 33.75 9.95 20.24
C PRO A 125 33.41 10.62 21.58
N ALA A 126 32.76 11.79 21.54
CA ALA A 126 32.60 12.76 22.65
C ALA A 126 31.95 12.26 23.96
N HIS A 127 31.65 10.97 24.10
CA HIS A 127 30.96 10.35 25.22
C HIS A 127 31.54 8.98 25.63
N LEU A 128 32.69 8.57 25.11
CA LEU A 128 33.35 7.30 25.47
C LEU A 128 34.50 7.54 26.46
N ILE A 129 34.44 6.91 27.64
CA ILE A 129 35.50 7.01 28.67
C ILE A 129 36.00 5.61 28.99
N ARG A 130 37.32 5.41 29.04
CA ARG A 130 37.92 4.14 29.47
C ARG A 130 38.22 4.17 30.97
N LEU A 131 37.51 3.35 31.72
CA LEU A 131 37.74 3.14 33.15
C LEU A 131 38.53 1.83 33.38
N PRO A 132 39.16 1.63 34.56
CA PRO A 132 39.84 0.38 34.90
C PRO A 132 38.94 -0.86 34.84
N GLN A 133 37.62 -0.67 34.96
CA GLN A 133 36.60 -1.72 34.94
C GLN A 133 36.09 -2.03 33.52
N GLY A 134 36.44 -1.21 32.53
CA GLY A 134 35.98 -1.32 31.14
C GLY A 134 35.63 0.04 30.51
N PRO A 135 35.41 0.11 29.19
CA PRO A 135 34.90 1.31 28.56
C PRO A 135 33.44 1.55 28.97
N VAL A 136 33.09 2.80 29.18
CA VAL A 136 31.72 3.24 29.49
C VAL A 136 31.32 4.38 28.57
N HIS A 137 30.03 4.42 28.26
CA HIS A 137 29.42 5.58 27.61
C HIS A 137 28.86 6.52 28.69
N PHE A 138 29.21 7.80 28.57
CA PHE A 138 28.96 8.83 29.57
C PHE A 138 28.17 9.99 28.95
N ALA A 139 26.91 10.13 29.34
CA ALA A 139 26.02 11.18 28.87
C ALA A 139 25.59 12.09 30.02
N VAL A 140 25.67 13.40 29.81
CA VAL A 140 25.23 14.43 30.76
C VAL A 140 24.15 15.26 30.09
N ASN A 141 22.95 15.26 30.67
CA ASN A 141 21.80 16.01 30.15
C ASN A 141 21.30 17.00 31.22
N PRO A 142 20.97 18.25 30.86
CA PRO A 142 20.49 19.25 31.83
C PRO A 142 19.11 18.88 32.38
N LEU A 143 18.83 19.13 33.66
CA LEU A 143 17.49 18.97 34.24
C LEU A 143 16.81 20.34 34.30
N GLU A 144 15.64 20.45 33.69
CA GLU A 144 14.86 21.68 33.64
C GLU A 144 13.55 21.53 34.41
N PHE A 145 13.16 22.58 35.13
CA PHE A 145 11.87 22.72 35.80
C PHE A 145 11.35 24.13 35.54
N GLU A 146 10.13 24.25 34.98
CA GLU A 146 9.51 25.54 34.62
C GLU A 146 10.44 26.48 33.83
N GLY A 147 11.23 25.93 32.90
CA GLY A 147 12.15 26.67 32.04
C GLY A 147 13.46 27.13 32.69
N SER A 148 13.74 26.73 33.94
CA SER A 148 15.01 26.97 34.62
C SER A 148 15.81 25.68 34.80
N ILE A 149 17.11 25.70 34.50
CA ILE A 149 18.00 24.55 34.71
C ILE A 149 18.27 24.40 36.20
N ILE A 150 17.80 23.32 36.81
CA ILE A 150 17.95 23.04 38.25
C ILE A 150 19.12 22.11 38.56
N GLY A 151 19.70 21.45 37.55
CA GLY A 151 20.82 20.53 37.71
C GLY A 151 21.14 19.78 36.42
N SER A 152 21.81 18.63 36.52
CA SER A 152 22.02 17.72 35.40
C SER A 152 21.88 16.25 35.82
N LEU A 153 21.41 15.43 34.88
CA LEU A 153 21.32 13.98 35.00
C LEU A 153 22.48 13.36 34.22
N VAL A 154 23.25 12.52 34.91
CA VAL A 154 24.37 11.77 34.39
C VAL A 154 23.95 10.32 34.22
N LEU A 155 24.13 9.79 33.01
CA LEU A 155 23.84 8.41 32.62
C LEU A 155 25.15 7.72 32.25
N VAL A 156 25.40 6.56 32.85
CA VAL A 156 26.58 5.74 32.58
C VAL A 156 26.14 4.38 32.06
N HIS A 157 26.55 4.02 30.85
CA HIS A 157 26.25 2.72 30.23
C HIS A 157 27.53 1.89 30.08
N ASP A 158 27.41 0.57 30.26
CA ASP A 158 28.54 -0.36 30.05
C ASP A 158 28.79 -0.61 28.56
N MET A 159 30.02 -0.36 28.09
CA MET A 159 30.45 -0.62 26.71
C MET A 159 31.32 -1.88 26.58
N SER A 160 31.52 -2.66 27.64
CA SER A 160 32.32 -3.91 27.63
C SER A 160 31.81 -4.95 26.62
N TYR A 161 30.53 -4.91 26.26
CA TYR A 161 29.94 -5.75 25.23
C TYR A 161 30.45 -5.41 23.82
N MET A 162 30.76 -4.13 23.58
CA MET A 162 31.24 -3.67 22.27
C MET A 162 32.66 -4.12 21.96
N GLU A 163 33.54 -4.18 22.96
CA GLU A 163 34.88 -4.75 22.78
C GLU A 163 34.82 -6.24 22.42
N ARG A 164 33.92 -6.99 23.06
CA ARG A 164 33.68 -8.40 22.72
C ARG A 164 33.18 -8.56 21.27
N ARG A 165 32.19 -7.77 20.86
CA ARG A 165 31.65 -7.79 19.49
C ARG A 165 32.65 -7.33 18.42
N SER A 166 33.45 -6.31 18.68
CA SER A 166 34.49 -5.86 17.73
C SER A 166 35.57 -6.93 17.55
N ALA A 167 36.00 -7.58 18.63
CA ALA A 167 36.95 -8.69 18.54
C ALA A 167 36.41 -9.87 17.71
N ASP A 168 35.12 -10.20 17.86
CA ASP A 168 34.50 -11.26 17.06
C ASP A 168 34.29 -10.85 15.60
N THR A 169 33.88 -9.60 15.34
CA THR A 169 33.75 -9.04 13.99
C THR A 169 35.07 -9.10 13.24
N ARG A 170 36.17 -8.73 13.91
CA ARG A 170 37.52 -8.86 13.36
C ARG A 170 37.86 -10.31 12.99
N LYS A 171 37.58 -11.27 13.87
CA LYS A 171 37.79 -12.70 13.58
C LYS A 171 36.97 -13.17 12.38
N TYR A 172 35.71 -12.78 12.30
CA TYR A 172 34.82 -13.17 11.20
C TYR A 172 35.26 -12.59 9.86
N VAL A 173 35.66 -11.32 9.82
CA VAL A 173 36.17 -10.67 8.60
C VAL A 173 37.46 -11.35 8.13
N ILE A 174 38.38 -11.67 9.05
CA ILE A 174 39.62 -12.40 8.70
C ILE A 174 39.29 -13.81 8.19
N LEU A 175 38.37 -14.52 8.84
CA LEU A 175 37.92 -15.84 8.41
C LEU A 175 37.28 -15.81 7.02
N LEU A 176 36.46 -14.80 6.73
CA LEU A 176 35.83 -14.60 5.44
C LEU A 176 36.86 -14.45 4.32
N PHE A 177 37.87 -13.59 4.51
CA PHE A 177 38.94 -13.43 3.52
C PHE A 177 39.80 -14.70 3.36
N ALA A 178 40.02 -15.45 4.44
CA ALA A 178 40.71 -16.74 4.36
C ALA A 178 39.93 -17.77 3.52
N VAL A 179 38.62 -17.91 3.77
CA VAL A 179 37.73 -18.80 3.00
C VAL A 179 37.66 -18.38 1.54
N LEU A 180 37.49 -17.08 1.27
CA LEU A 180 37.47 -16.54 -0.09
C LEU A 180 38.77 -16.84 -0.84
N GLY A 181 39.92 -16.73 -0.16
CA GLY A 181 41.22 -17.09 -0.72
C GLY A 181 41.34 -18.56 -1.08
N VAL A 182 40.82 -19.46 -0.25
CA VAL A 182 40.80 -20.91 -0.53
C VAL A 182 39.92 -21.21 -1.75
N VAL A 183 38.72 -20.65 -1.80
CA VAL A 183 37.76 -20.86 -2.90
C VAL A 183 38.34 -20.36 -4.23
N ILE A 184 38.86 -19.13 -4.26
CA ILE A 184 39.43 -18.56 -5.48
C ILE A 184 40.67 -19.36 -5.91
N SER A 185 41.51 -19.80 -4.97
CA SER A 185 42.68 -20.65 -5.28
C SER A 185 42.25 -21.99 -5.90
N PHE A 186 41.20 -22.61 -5.35
CA PHE A 186 40.66 -23.87 -5.88
C PHE A 186 40.11 -23.69 -7.30
N ILE A 187 39.33 -22.64 -7.54
CA ILE A 187 38.79 -22.30 -8.86
C ILE A 187 39.93 -22.04 -9.85
N THR A 188 40.95 -21.27 -9.46
CA THR A 188 42.08 -20.93 -10.32
C THR A 188 42.87 -22.17 -10.73
N VAL A 189 43.11 -23.10 -9.80
CA VAL A 189 43.76 -24.39 -10.08
C VAL A 189 42.89 -25.27 -10.97
N PHE A 190 41.58 -25.31 -10.72
CA PHE A 190 40.63 -26.08 -11.51
C PHE A 190 40.54 -25.60 -12.96
N VAL A 191 40.44 -24.28 -13.17
CA VAL A 191 40.44 -23.64 -14.50
C VAL A 191 41.76 -23.89 -15.22
N ALA A 192 42.90 -23.75 -14.53
CA ALA A 192 44.22 -24.05 -15.10
C ALA A 192 44.34 -25.52 -15.51
N HIS A 193 43.71 -26.44 -14.78
CA HIS A 193 43.71 -27.86 -15.09
C HIS A 193 42.85 -28.19 -16.32
N LEU A 194 41.66 -27.59 -16.43
CA LEU A 194 40.76 -27.76 -17.58
C LEU A 194 41.33 -27.14 -18.86
N SER A 195 41.96 -25.97 -18.76
CA SER A 195 42.63 -25.29 -19.87
C SER A 195 43.74 -26.16 -20.49
N TRP A 196 44.48 -26.91 -19.66
CA TRP A 196 45.53 -27.80 -20.14
C TRP A 196 44.98 -29.04 -20.86
N GLN A 197 43.82 -29.56 -20.44
CA GLN A 197 43.17 -30.69 -21.12
C GLN A 197 42.53 -30.27 -22.46
N GLY A 198 41.88 -29.10 -22.53
CA GLY A 198 41.25 -28.62 -23.77
C GLY A 198 42.24 -28.20 -24.86
N TRP A 199 43.41 -27.67 -24.51
CA TRP A 199 44.41 -27.23 -25.50
C TRP A 199 45.09 -28.39 -26.23
N MET A 200 45.20 -29.56 -25.59
CA MET A 200 45.85 -30.74 -26.17
C MET A 200 44.97 -31.47 -27.19
N GLU A 201 43.64 -31.30 -27.13
CA GLU A 201 42.70 -31.82 -28.12
C GLU A 201 42.62 -30.92 -29.37
N GLY A 202 42.66 -29.59 -29.18
CA GLY A 202 42.68 -28.62 -30.29
C GLY A 202 43.91 -28.75 -31.19
N VAL A 203 45.09 -29.06 -30.63
CA VAL A 203 46.32 -29.24 -31.41
C VAL A 203 46.31 -30.56 -32.20
N ARG A 204 45.60 -31.60 -31.75
CA ARG A 204 45.44 -32.86 -32.50
C ARG A 204 44.44 -32.75 -33.66
N ALA A 205 43.43 -31.89 -33.55
CA ALA A 205 42.48 -31.62 -34.62
C ALA A 205 43.12 -30.80 -35.76
N MET A 206 44.01 -29.86 -35.43
CA MET A 206 44.70 -29.01 -36.41
C MET A 206 45.69 -29.79 -37.31
N LEU A 207 46.19 -30.94 -36.84
CA LEU A 207 47.11 -31.81 -37.59
C LEU A 207 46.40 -32.76 -38.59
N ARG A 208 45.06 -32.77 -38.66
CA ARG A 208 44.27 -33.63 -39.58
C ARG A 208 43.62 -32.92 -40.77
N GLY A 209 43.77 -31.60 -40.90
CA GLY A 209 43.55 -30.90 -42.18
C GLY A 209 42.14 -30.95 -42.78
N GLU A 210 41.08 -30.69 -42.00
CA GLU A 210 39.73 -30.46 -42.57
C GLU A 210 39.28 -29.02 -42.31
N GLY A 211 38.86 -28.37 -43.40
CA GLY A 211 38.76 -26.93 -43.55
C GLY A 211 37.46 -26.27 -43.08
N ILE A 212 37.55 -24.95 -43.06
CA ILE A 212 36.49 -23.99 -42.73
C ILE A 212 35.60 -23.78 -43.99
N ILE A 213 34.29 -23.58 -43.75
CA ILE A 213 33.26 -22.92 -44.58
C ILE A 213 32.22 -23.83 -45.29
N LYS A 214 30.97 -23.89 -44.76
CA LYS A 214 29.70 -23.43 -45.40
C LYS A 214 28.45 -23.61 -44.49
N PRO A 215 27.30 -22.95 -44.81
CA PRO A 215 26.45 -22.20 -43.87
C PRO A 215 25.29 -23.01 -43.26
N PHE A 216 24.84 -22.59 -42.07
CA PHE A 216 23.76 -23.23 -41.33
C PHE A 216 22.37 -22.72 -41.74
N SER A 217 21.54 -23.64 -42.22
CA SER A 217 20.08 -23.54 -42.30
C SER A 217 19.45 -24.70 -41.52
N GLY A 218 19.00 -24.42 -40.28
CA GLY A 218 18.07 -25.19 -39.42
C GLY A 218 18.56 -26.48 -38.73
N PRO A 219 17.90 -26.98 -37.65
CA PRO A 219 17.30 -26.30 -36.50
C PRO A 219 17.91 -26.77 -35.14
N GLN A 220 17.83 -25.90 -34.12
CA GLN A 220 17.93 -26.20 -32.67
C GLN A 220 19.07 -27.12 -32.19
N GLN A 221 20.19 -26.53 -31.72
CA GLN A 221 20.92 -27.08 -30.58
C GLN A 221 21.76 -26.03 -29.84
N ALA A 222 21.29 -25.71 -28.62
CA ALA A 222 22.04 -25.34 -27.42
C ALA A 222 23.25 -24.40 -27.56
N THR A 223 22.98 -23.10 -27.66
CA THR A 223 23.95 -22.05 -27.31
C THR A 223 23.36 -21.11 -26.25
N SER A 224 23.10 -21.59 -25.03
CA SER A 224 22.72 -20.70 -23.91
C SER A 224 22.77 -21.35 -22.51
N SER A 225 23.85 -22.06 -22.14
CA SER A 225 23.96 -22.61 -20.77
C SER A 225 24.84 -21.75 -19.84
N GLU A 226 25.90 -21.13 -20.36
CA GLU A 226 26.90 -20.47 -19.49
C GLU A 226 26.56 -19.02 -19.09
N LEU A 227 25.63 -18.37 -19.80
CA LEU A 227 25.23 -16.98 -19.52
C LEU A 227 23.96 -16.84 -18.68
N GLN A 228 23.23 -17.93 -18.41
CA GLN A 228 22.03 -17.88 -17.57
C GLN A 228 22.26 -17.35 -16.15
N PRO A 229 23.34 -17.72 -15.42
CA PRO A 229 23.56 -17.17 -14.08
C PRO A 229 23.84 -15.66 -14.12
N LEU A 230 24.61 -15.18 -15.10
CA LEU A 230 24.89 -13.76 -15.30
C LEU A 230 23.65 -12.95 -15.70
N VAL A 231 22.75 -13.53 -16.50
CA VAL A 231 21.46 -12.91 -16.85
C VAL A 231 20.51 -12.89 -15.66
N GLY A 232 20.54 -13.93 -14.81
CA GLY A 232 19.81 -13.96 -13.54
C GLY A 232 20.28 -12.86 -12.59
N ASP A 233 21.59 -12.74 -12.38
CA ASP A 233 22.19 -11.72 -11.51
C ASP A 233 21.95 -10.29 -12.04
N LEU A 234 22.03 -10.08 -13.36
CA LEU A 234 21.71 -8.80 -13.97
C LEU A 234 20.23 -8.43 -13.80
N ARG A 235 19.31 -9.40 -13.93
CA ARG A 235 17.88 -9.18 -13.65
C ARG A 235 17.65 -8.84 -12.18
N THR A 236 18.32 -9.54 -11.26
CA THR A 236 18.24 -9.27 -9.82
C THR A 236 18.77 -7.88 -9.46
N LEU A 237 19.88 -7.45 -10.06
CA LEU A 237 20.42 -6.10 -9.88
C LEU A 237 19.52 -5.02 -10.48
N LEU A 238 19.00 -5.22 -11.69
CA LEU A 238 18.02 -4.30 -12.29
C LEU A 238 16.74 -4.20 -11.44
N ARG A 239 16.31 -5.31 -10.84
CA ARG A 239 15.16 -5.35 -9.91
C ARG A 239 15.44 -4.58 -8.61
N ASN A 240 16.62 -4.75 -8.01
CA ASN A 240 17.01 -4.00 -6.82
C ASN A 240 17.09 -2.50 -7.12
N ILE A 241 17.64 -2.12 -8.26
CA ILE A 241 17.68 -0.72 -8.72
C ILE A 241 16.27 -0.19 -8.99
N ASP A 242 15.38 -0.98 -9.60
CA ASP A 242 13.99 -0.58 -9.83
C ASP A 242 13.21 -0.45 -8.52
N ALA A 243 13.42 -1.35 -7.55
CA ALA A 243 12.78 -1.30 -6.24
C ALA A 243 13.28 -0.09 -5.42
N GLU A 244 14.59 0.15 -5.39
CA GLU A 244 15.20 1.32 -4.76
C GLU A 244 14.73 2.64 -5.42
N ARG A 245 14.61 2.67 -6.76
CA ARG A 245 14.03 3.82 -7.47
C ARG A 245 12.55 4.01 -7.17
N ARG A 246 11.75 2.93 -7.05
CA ARG A 246 10.34 3.03 -6.65
C ARG A 246 10.19 3.70 -5.29
N PHE A 247 11.02 3.32 -4.30
CA PHE A 247 11.04 3.97 -2.98
C PHE A 247 11.57 5.42 -3.03
N ALA A 248 12.55 5.71 -3.88
CA ALA A 248 13.08 7.07 -4.05
C ALA A 248 12.07 8.02 -4.73
N ASP A 249 11.36 7.56 -5.76
CA ASP A 249 10.29 8.32 -6.41
C ASP A 249 9.10 8.53 -5.45
N ASP A 250 8.74 7.52 -4.63
CA ASP A 250 7.65 7.59 -3.65
C ASP A 250 7.92 8.57 -2.50
N SER A 251 9.17 8.74 -2.08
CA SER A 251 9.53 9.59 -0.93
C SER A 251 9.80 11.06 -1.30
N THR A 252 9.96 11.37 -2.59
CA THR A 252 10.37 12.71 -3.04
C THR A 252 9.26 13.50 -3.74
N ILE A 253 8.21 12.84 -4.23
CA ILE A 253 7.13 13.47 -4.99
C ILE A 253 5.92 13.74 -4.07
N THR A 254 5.58 15.01 -3.88
CA THR A 254 4.27 15.39 -3.36
C THR A 254 3.22 15.21 -4.48
N TRP A 255 2.33 14.22 -4.31
CA TRP A 255 1.33 13.87 -5.30
C TRP A 255 0.16 14.86 -5.30
N SER A 256 0.04 15.63 -6.39
CA SER A 256 -1.00 16.62 -6.65
C SER A 256 -1.48 16.50 -8.11
N PRO A 257 -2.58 17.20 -8.50
CA PRO A 257 -2.99 17.29 -9.90
C PRO A 257 -1.87 17.74 -10.84
N GLU A 258 -1.07 18.72 -10.43
CA GLU A 258 0.01 19.31 -11.22
C GLU A 258 1.16 18.30 -11.40
N SER A 259 1.53 17.58 -10.33
CA SER A 259 2.56 16.53 -10.39
C SER A 259 2.14 15.41 -11.34
N LEU A 260 0.86 14.98 -11.28
CA LEU A 260 0.31 13.96 -12.17
C LEU A 260 0.29 14.41 -13.64
N ARG A 261 -0.14 15.65 -13.90
CA ARG A 261 -0.11 16.25 -15.23
C ARG A 261 1.32 16.37 -15.77
N SER A 262 2.27 16.81 -14.94
CA SER A 262 3.69 16.87 -15.34
C SER A 262 4.25 15.49 -15.67
N LEU A 263 3.81 14.44 -14.98
CA LEU A 263 4.25 13.07 -15.22
C LEU A 263 3.79 12.57 -16.59
N LEU A 264 2.51 12.80 -16.93
CA LEU A 264 1.97 12.47 -18.25
C LEU A 264 2.72 13.17 -19.39
N HIS A 265 2.98 14.48 -19.26
CA HIS A 265 3.73 15.22 -20.27
C HIS A 265 5.16 14.72 -20.44
N LYS A 266 5.84 14.37 -19.34
CA LYS A 266 7.25 13.94 -19.37
C LYS A 266 7.43 12.49 -19.85
N GLN A 267 6.58 11.57 -19.39
CA GLN A 267 6.77 10.13 -19.58
C GLN A 267 5.95 9.55 -20.75
N LEU A 268 4.81 10.17 -21.06
CA LEU A 268 3.86 9.69 -22.06
C LEU A 268 3.57 10.75 -23.15
N VAL A 269 4.50 11.70 -23.34
CA VAL A 269 4.50 12.71 -24.43
C VAL A 269 3.20 13.53 -24.51
N GLY A 270 2.49 13.68 -23.39
CA GLY A 270 1.22 14.40 -23.34
C GLY A 270 0.07 13.69 -24.07
N GLU A 271 0.15 12.37 -24.22
CA GLU A 271 -0.95 11.55 -24.73
C GLU A 271 -2.21 11.74 -23.87
N ARG A 272 -3.35 11.90 -24.55
CA ARG A 272 -4.64 11.96 -23.89
C ARG A 272 -4.97 10.59 -23.32
N VAL A 273 -5.41 10.60 -22.07
CA VAL A 273 -5.83 9.40 -21.36
C VAL A 273 -7.29 9.08 -21.71
N ILE A 274 -7.57 7.86 -22.14
CA ILE A 274 -8.93 7.37 -22.34
C ILE A 274 -9.32 6.53 -21.14
N VAL A 275 -10.33 6.94 -20.39
CA VAL A 275 -10.91 6.14 -19.29
C VAL A 275 -12.18 5.45 -19.79
N VAL A 276 -12.37 4.20 -19.42
CA VAL A 276 -13.59 3.45 -19.71
C VAL A 276 -14.17 2.88 -18.42
N SER A 277 -15.39 3.27 -18.05
CA SER A 277 -16.11 2.71 -16.90
C SER A 277 -17.59 2.56 -17.20
N ASN A 278 -18.29 1.67 -16.49
CA ASN A 278 -19.71 1.46 -16.75
C ASN A 278 -20.50 2.70 -16.31
N ARG A 279 -20.22 3.22 -15.11
CA ARG A 279 -20.85 4.42 -14.58
C ARG A 279 -20.21 5.68 -15.15
N GLU A 280 -21.04 6.64 -15.55
CA GLU A 280 -20.62 7.99 -15.89
C GLU A 280 -20.50 8.89 -14.64
N PRO A 281 -19.70 9.97 -14.69
CA PRO A 281 -19.54 10.89 -13.56
C PRO A 281 -20.69 11.90 -13.38
N TYR A 282 -21.45 12.19 -14.45
CA TYR A 282 -22.51 13.19 -14.47
C TYR A 282 -23.72 12.67 -15.23
N ILE A 283 -24.87 12.58 -14.57
CA ILE A 283 -26.12 12.08 -15.13
C ILE A 283 -27.08 13.26 -15.31
N HIS A 284 -27.62 13.45 -16.52
CA HIS A 284 -28.63 14.48 -16.77
C HIS A 284 -30.02 13.87 -16.66
N LEU A 285 -30.80 14.40 -15.72
CA LEU A 285 -32.16 13.96 -15.46
C LEU A 285 -33.15 15.06 -15.88
N GLN A 286 -34.20 14.65 -16.56
CA GLN A 286 -35.33 15.52 -16.84
C GLN A 286 -36.20 15.65 -15.58
N ASN A 287 -36.29 16.86 -15.02
CA ASN A 287 -37.13 17.18 -13.88
C ASN A 287 -37.99 18.43 -14.16
N ASN A 288 -39.32 18.29 -14.19
CA ASN A 288 -40.27 19.41 -14.39
C ASN A 288 -39.97 20.33 -15.59
N GLY A 289 -39.42 19.79 -16.68
CA GLY A 289 -39.06 20.55 -17.88
C GLY A 289 -37.68 21.21 -17.84
N GLN A 290 -36.93 21.05 -16.74
CA GLN A 290 -35.54 21.46 -16.61
C GLN A 290 -34.62 20.23 -16.57
N ILE A 291 -33.38 20.42 -17.01
CA ILE A 291 -32.36 19.38 -16.95
C ILE A 291 -31.54 19.62 -15.68
N GLU A 292 -31.60 18.68 -14.75
CA GLU A 292 -30.81 18.67 -13.53
C GLU A 292 -29.63 17.71 -13.67
N VAL A 293 -28.48 18.09 -13.13
CA VAL A 293 -27.28 17.25 -13.14
C VAL A 293 -27.14 16.57 -11.79
N HIS A 294 -27.04 15.24 -11.83
CA HIS A 294 -26.89 14.41 -10.65
C HIS A 294 -25.54 13.68 -10.66
N ARG A 295 -24.86 13.65 -9.51
CA ARG A 295 -23.61 12.89 -9.32
C ARG A 295 -23.91 11.54 -8.68
N PRO A 296 -23.59 10.41 -9.33
CA PRO A 296 -23.93 9.10 -8.77
C PRO A 296 -23.08 8.78 -7.52
N ALA A 297 -23.70 8.13 -6.53
CA ALA A 297 -23.00 7.58 -5.36
C ALA A 297 -22.10 6.38 -5.77
N SER A 298 -20.87 6.68 -6.20
CA SER A 298 -19.92 5.69 -6.71
C SER A 298 -18.48 6.02 -6.32
N GLY A 299 -17.87 5.16 -5.50
CA GLY A 299 -16.46 5.33 -5.10
C GLY A 299 -15.49 5.32 -6.29
N LEU A 300 -15.81 4.61 -7.38
CA LEU A 300 -15.03 4.66 -8.62
C LEU A 300 -15.05 6.07 -9.22
N VAL A 301 -16.22 6.71 -9.28
CA VAL A 301 -16.35 8.06 -9.83
C VAL A 301 -15.59 9.06 -8.96
N THR A 302 -15.77 8.98 -7.63
CA THR A 302 -15.07 9.83 -6.65
C THR A 302 -13.54 9.78 -6.82
N ALA A 303 -12.99 8.61 -7.13
CA ALA A 303 -11.55 8.45 -7.30
C ALA A 303 -11.05 8.82 -8.72
N VAL A 304 -11.78 8.43 -9.76
CA VAL A 304 -11.30 8.57 -11.15
C VAL A 304 -11.52 9.97 -11.70
N GLU A 305 -12.54 10.70 -11.24
CA GLU A 305 -12.79 12.06 -11.73
C GLU A 305 -11.63 13.05 -11.49
N PRO A 306 -11.05 13.15 -10.28
CA PRO A 306 -9.89 14.02 -10.05
C PRO A 306 -8.70 13.69 -10.95
N VAL A 307 -8.52 12.40 -11.26
CA VAL A 307 -7.49 11.93 -12.19
C VAL A 307 -7.82 12.40 -13.61
N MET A 308 -9.06 12.27 -14.07
CA MET A 308 -9.47 12.74 -15.40
C MET A 308 -9.31 14.25 -15.58
N ARG A 309 -9.68 15.03 -14.56
CA ARG A 309 -9.49 16.49 -14.53
C ARG A 309 -8.01 16.89 -14.62
N ALA A 310 -7.12 16.14 -13.98
CA ALA A 310 -5.68 16.38 -14.04
C ALA A 310 -5.09 16.05 -15.43
N CYS A 311 -5.53 14.95 -16.03
CA CYS A 311 -4.95 14.34 -17.22
C CYS A 311 -5.47 14.92 -18.55
N SER A 312 -6.68 15.49 -18.57
CA SER A 312 -7.37 15.99 -19.78
C SER A 312 -7.48 14.93 -20.89
N GLY A 313 -8.65 14.30 -21.00
CA GLY A 313 -8.88 13.22 -21.98
C GLY A 313 -10.36 12.95 -22.26
N THR A 314 -10.66 11.72 -22.68
CA THR A 314 -12.04 11.27 -22.91
C THR A 314 -12.40 10.16 -21.93
N TRP A 315 -13.50 10.34 -21.22
CA TRP A 315 -14.12 9.31 -20.39
C TRP A 315 -15.27 8.68 -21.17
N ILE A 316 -15.19 7.40 -21.48
CA ILE A 316 -16.26 6.63 -22.13
C ILE A 316 -17.07 5.89 -21.06
N ALA A 317 -18.39 6.13 -21.01
CA ALA A 317 -19.29 5.50 -20.04
C ALA A 317 -20.69 5.25 -20.58
N HIS A 318 -21.50 4.43 -19.90
CA HIS A 318 -22.92 4.26 -20.24
C HIS A 318 -23.69 5.51 -19.84
N GLY A 319 -24.43 6.11 -20.78
CA GLY A 319 -25.34 7.23 -20.54
C GLY A 319 -26.69 6.73 -20.04
N SER A 320 -26.98 6.96 -18.77
CA SER A 320 -28.10 6.36 -18.03
C SER A 320 -29.24 7.34 -17.68
N GLY A 321 -28.99 8.64 -17.83
CA GLY A 321 -29.92 9.70 -17.52
C GLY A 321 -31.02 9.87 -18.58
N SER A 322 -32.21 10.28 -18.14
CA SER A 322 -33.36 10.51 -19.02
C SER A 322 -33.14 11.65 -20.02
N ALA A 323 -32.29 12.64 -19.69
CA ALA A 323 -31.96 13.77 -20.56
C ALA A 323 -30.56 13.66 -21.19
N ASP A 324 -29.85 12.55 -20.98
CA ASP A 324 -28.46 12.42 -21.44
C ASP A 324 -28.31 12.48 -22.96
N ARG A 325 -29.30 12.00 -23.71
CA ARG A 325 -29.32 12.06 -25.18
C ARG A 325 -29.51 13.47 -25.72
N GLU A 326 -30.13 14.35 -24.95
CA GLU A 326 -30.43 15.73 -25.35
C GLU A 326 -29.24 16.67 -25.11
N THR A 327 -28.27 16.23 -24.30
CA THR A 327 -27.13 17.05 -23.84
C THR A 327 -25.81 16.74 -24.55
N VAL A 328 -25.80 15.76 -25.44
CA VAL A 328 -24.60 15.35 -26.20
C VAL A 328 -24.53 15.99 -27.59
N ASP A 329 -23.32 16.05 -28.13
CA ASP A 329 -23.06 16.42 -29.52
C ASP A 329 -23.34 15.26 -30.51
N SER A 330 -23.07 15.48 -31.79
CA SER A 330 -23.26 14.48 -32.85
C SER A 330 -22.38 13.22 -32.74
N HIS A 331 -21.41 13.21 -31.84
CA HIS A 331 -20.51 12.09 -31.56
C HIS A 331 -20.79 11.45 -30.19
N ASP A 332 -21.96 11.75 -29.60
CA ASP A 332 -22.37 11.31 -28.28
C ASP A 332 -21.45 11.83 -27.16
N ARG A 333 -20.86 13.02 -27.32
CA ARG A 333 -19.95 13.65 -26.34
C ARG A 333 -20.58 14.85 -25.65
N VAL A 334 -20.24 15.05 -24.38
CA VAL A 334 -20.55 16.24 -23.59
C VAL A 334 -19.29 16.66 -22.83
N ARG A 335 -19.05 17.97 -22.70
CA ARG A 335 -17.92 18.46 -21.89
C ARG A 335 -18.32 18.55 -20.43
N VAL A 336 -17.45 18.09 -19.54
CA VAL A 336 -17.69 18.01 -18.09
C VAL A 336 -16.44 18.42 -17.29
N PRO A 337 -16.58 18.85 -16.02
CA PRO A 337 -17.82 19.16 -15.29
C PRO A 337 -18.68 20.26 -15.94
N PRO A 338 -20.01 20.29 -15.74
CA PRO A 338 -20.89 21.29 -16.38
C PRO A 338 -20.49 22.75 -16.11
N ASP A 339 -20.11 23.07 -14.87
CA ASP A 339 -19.79 24.44 -14.46
C ASP A 339 -18.44 24.94 -14.97
N ASN A 340 -17.46 24.03 -15.07
CA ASN A 340 -16.12 24.33 -15.58
C ASN A 340 -15.62 23.15 -16.42
N PRO A 341 -15.91 23.11 -17.73
CA PRO A 341 -15.65 21.92 -18.51
C PRO A 341 -14.15 21.69 -18.76
N GLU A 342 -13.63 20.55 -18.29
CA GLU A 342 -12.19 20.22 -18.28
C GLU A 342 -11.83 18.99 -19.14
N TYR A 343 -12.78 18.08 -19.39
CA TYR A 343 -12.59 16.88 -20.19
C TYR A 343 -13.87 16.49 -20.96
N ASN A 344 -13.77 15.50 -21.85
CA ASN A 344 -14.93 15.00 -22.61
C ASN A 344 -15.50 13.74 -21.95
N LEU A 345 -16.82 13.67 -21.81
CA LEU A 345 -17.56 12.45 -21.50
C LEU A 345 -18.23 11.95 -22.78
N ARG A 346 -17.87 10.76 -23.23
CA ARG A 346 -18.51 10.05 -24.34
C ARG A 346 -19.50 9.03 -23.79
N ARG A 347 -20.76 9.13 -24.20
CA ARG A 347 -21.81 8.21 -23.77
C ARG A 347 -21.98 7.05 -24.73
N ILE A 348 -22.16 5.87 -24.17
CA ILE A 348 -22.56 4.65 -24.86
C ILE A 348 -24.00 4.39 -24.49
N TRP A 349 -24.82 4.14 -25.50
CA TRP A 349 -26.24 3.88 -25.33
C TRP A 349 -26.51 2.38 -25.22
N LEU A 350 -27.31 2.00 -24.23
CA LEU A 350 -27.83 0.64 -24.07
C LEU A 350 -29.35 0.65 -24.25
N THR A 351 -29.91 -0.43 -24.77
CA THR A 351 -31.35 -0.69 -24.67
C THR A 351 -31.68 -1.28 -23.30
N GLU A 352 -32.95 -1.25 -22.89
CA GLU A 352 -33.39 -1.86 -21.63
C GLU A 352 -33.06 -3.36 -21.56
N GLU A 353 -33.20 -4.09 -22.67
CA GLU A 353 -32.83 -5.51 -22.76
C GLU A 353 -31.33 -5.72 -22.59
N GLU A 354 -30.51 -4.88 -23.22
CA GLU A 354 -29.06 -4.91 -23.10
C GLU A 354 -28.62 -4.59 -21.67
N GLU A 355 -29.18 -3.56 -21.05
CA GLU A 355 -28.90 -3.21 -19.66
C GLU A 355 -29.31 -4.34 -18.70
N LYS A 356 -30.47 -4.94 -18.91
CA LYS A 356 -30.93 -6.10 -18.14
C LYS A 356 -29.97 -7.28 -18.24
N GLY A 357 -29.52 -7.65 -19.43
CA GLY A 357 -28.62 -8.79 -19.61
C GLY A 357 -27.19 -8.51 -19.14
N TYR A 358 -26.60 -7.39 -19.56
CA TYR A 358 -25.19 -7.05 -19.28
C TYR A 358 -24.99 -6.55 -17.85
N TYR A 359 -25.76 -5.55 -17.42
CA TYR A 359 -25.52 -4.84 -16.16
C TYR A 359 -26.20 -5.55 -15.00
N TYR A 360 -27.52 -5.75 -15.08
CA TYR A 360 -28.26 -6.41 -14.00
C TYR A 360 -27.92 -7.91 -13.92
N GLY A 361 -28.00 -8.65 -15.03
CA GLY A 361 -27.71 -10.08 -15.11
C GLY A 361 -26.23 -10.41 -14.90
N PHE A 362 -25.43 -10.40 -15.97
CA PHE A 362 -24.07 -10.95 -15.91
C PHE A 362 -23.16 -10.25 -14.90
N SER A 363 -23.20 -8.91 -14.85
CA SER A 363 -22.32 -8.14 -13.98
C SER A 363 -22.76 -8.19 -12.51
N ASN A 364 -24.04 -7.94 -12.20
CA ASN A 364 -24.48 -7.75 -10.81
C ASN A 364 -25.16 -8.97 -10.15
N GLU A 365 -25.82 -9.86 -10.90
CA GLU A 365 -26.25 -11.18 -10.39
C GLU A 365 -25.16 -12.25 -10.55
N GLY A 366 -24.27 -12.10 -11.53
CA GLY A 366 -23.18 -13.05 -11.80
C GLY A 366 -21.86 -12.68 -11.11
N LEU A 367 -21.13 -11.73 -11.68
CA LEU A 367 -19.75 -11.40 -11.26
C LEU A 367 -19.67 -10.77 -9.87
N TRP A 368 -20.60 -9.90 -9.50
CA TRP A 368 -20.59 -9.23 -8.19
C TRP A 368 -20.64 -10.23 -7.02
N PRO A 369 -21.64 -11.13 -6.91
CA PRO A 369 -21.66 -12.16 -5.87
C PRO A 369 -20.56 -13.21 -6.05
N LEU A 370 -20.09 -13.49 -7.27
CA LEU A 370 -18.94 -14.39 -7.49
C LEU A 370 -17.67 -13.88 -6.78
N CYS A 371 -17.45 -12.57 -6.83
CA CYS A 371 -16.24 -11.93 -6.33
C CYS A 371 -16.35 -11.52 -4.85
N HIS A 372 -17.57 -11.38 -4.33
CA HIS A 372 -17.82 -11.04 -2.93
C HIS A 372 -18.24 -12.27 -2.12
N ILE A 373 -17.52 -12.58 -1.04
CA ILE A 373 -17.88 -13.67 -0.12
C ILE A 373 -18.99 -13.16 0.82
N ALA A 374 -20.18 -12.90 0.26
CA ALA A 374 -21.31 -12.28 0.96
C ALA A 374 -22.60 -13.14 0.94
N HIS A 375 -22.42 -14.47 0.85
CA HIS A 375 -23.49 -15.49 0.94
C HIS A 375 -24.66 -15.38 -0.07
N VAL A 376 -24.52 -14.57 -1.12
CA VAL A 376 -25.44 -14.54 -2.27
C VAL A 376 -24.86 -15.43 -3.38
N ARG A 377 -25.70 -16.32 -3.93
CA ARG A 377 -25.26 -17.24 -4.98
C ARG A 377 -25.18 -16.52 -6.33
N PRO A 378 -24.07 -16.63 -7.08
CA PRO A 378 -24.01 -16.04 -8.42
C PRO A 378 -24.92 -16.78 -9.40
N VAL A 379 -25.58 -16.02 -10.29
CA VAL A 379 -26.45 -16.54 -11.33
C VAL A 379 -25.87 -16.23 -12.71
N PHE A 380 -25.81 -17.26 -13.56
CA PHE A 380 -25.22 -17.18 -14.89
C PHE A 380 -26.20 -17.72 -15.93
N ARG A 381 -26.52 -16.89 -16.94
CA ARG A 381 -27.39 -17.25 -18.06
C ARG A 381 -26.68 -16.95 -19.37
N ASN A 382 -26.89 -17.80 -20.38
CA ASN A 382 -26.23 -17.63 -21.68
C ASN A 382 -26.65 -16.32 -22.38
N SER A 383 -27.91 -15.93 -22.26
CA SER A 383 -28.41 -14.63 -22.77
C SER A 383 -27.65 -13.44 -22.17
N ASP A 384 -27.38 -13.49 -20.87
CA ASP A 384 -26.71 -12.41 -20.14
C ASP A 384 -25.25 -12.31 -20.59
N TRP A 385 -24.60 -13.46 -20.80
CA TRP A 385 -23.25 -13.54 -21.36
C TRP A 385 -23.16 -12.96 -22.78
N GLU A 386 -24.10 -13.29 -23.66
CA GLU A 386 -24.13 -12.75 -25.03
C GLU A 386 -24.24 -11.22 -25.02
N GLN A 387 -25.08 -10.66 -24.15
CA GLN A 387 -25.14 -9.21 -23.96
C GLN A 387 -23.83 -8.67 -23.38
N TYR A 388 -23.22 -9.37 -22.41
CA TYR A 388 -21.95 -8.95 -21.82
C TYR A 388 -20.82 -8.83 -22.86
N VAL A 389 -20.70 -9.82 -23.75
CA VAL A 389 -19.76 -9.80 -24.88
C VAL A 389 -20.08 -8.65 -25.84
N LYS A 390 -21.35 -8.50 -26.23
CA LYS A 390 -21.80 -7.46 -27.16
C LYS A 390 -21.50 -6.05 -26.65
N ILE A 391 -21.76 -5.80 -25.37
CA ILE A 391 -21.52 -4.49 -24.76
C ILE A 391 -20.01 -4.24 -24.60
N ASN A 392 -19.22 -5.22 -24.16
CA ASN A 392 -17.77 -5.08 -24.13
C ASN A 392 -17.20 -4.72 -25.52
N GLN A 393 -17.72 -5.32 -26.60
CA GLN A 393 -17.30 -4.99 -27.96
C GLN A 393 -17.70 -3.56 -28.36
N ARG A 394 -18.92 -3.11 -28.03
CA ARG A 394 -19.38 -1.73 -28.31
C ARG A 394 -18.48 -0.69 -27.62
N PHE A 395 -18.06 -0.95 -26.38
CA PHE A 395 -17.12 -0.10 -25.68
C PHE A 395 -15.72 -0.15 -26.32
N ALA A 396 -15.24 -1.32 -26.77
CA ALA A 396 -13.98 -1.44 -27.50
C ALA A 396 -13.99 -0.58 -28.78
N ASP A 397 -15.08 -0.65 -29.55
CA ASP A 397 -15.24 0.13 -30.77
C ASP A 397 -15.25 1.65 -30.50
N ALA A 398 -15.80 2.07 -29.35
CA ALA A 398 -15.76 3.46 -28.93
C ALA A 398 -14.35 3.92 -28.56
N VAL A 399 -13.55 3.10 -27.87
CA VAL A 399 -12.14 3.39 -27.59
C VAL A 399 -11.36 3.59 -28.89
N VAL A 400 -11.56 2.70 -29.87
CA VAL A 400 -10.88 2.80 -31.17
C VAL A 400 -11.24 4.09 -31.90
N LYS A 401 -12.50 4.54 -31.80
CA LYS A 401 -12.97 5.80 -32.40
C LYS A 401 -12.47 7.06 -31.68
N GLU A 402 -12.16 6.97 -30.39
CA GLU A 402 -11.60 8.08 -29.60
C GLU A 402 -10.06 8.13 -29.62
N ALA A 403 -9.41 7.05 -30.05
CA ALA A 403 -7.95 6.99 -30.08
C ALA A 403 -7.40 7.95 -31.15
N ASP A 404 -6.71 8.99 -30.70
CA ASP A 404 -6.03 9.97 -31.57
C ASP A 404 -4.62 9.49 -32.03
N SER A 405 -4.17 8.30 -31.60
CA SER A 405 -2.83 7.74 -31.90
C SER A 405 -2.84 6.22 -31.98
N ASP A 406 -1.75 5.63 -32.49
CA ASP A 406 -1.58 4.18 -32.62
C ASP A 406 -1.24 3.48 -31.28
N ASP A 407 -0.76 4.21 -30.29
CA ASP A 407 -0.34 3.70 -28.99
C ASP A 407 -0.93 4.45 -27.78
N PRO A 408 -2.27 4.60 -27.72
CA PRO A 408 -2.94 5.39 -26.69
C PRO A 408 -2.85 4.73 -25.31
N VAL A 409 -2.99 5.53 -24.26
CA VAL A 409 -3.15 5.06 -22.87
C VAL A 409 -4.63 4.90 -22.55
N VAL A 410 -5.06 3.67 -22.33
CA VAL A 410 -6.45 3.32 -22.04
C VAL A 410 -6.55 2.72 -20.64
N LEU A 411 -7.35 3.34 -19.77
CA LEU A 411 -7.64 2.84 -18.43
C LEU A 411 -9.03 2.19 -18.42
N VAL A 412 -9.05 0.87 -18.35
CA VAL A 412 -10.28 0.08 -18.26
C VAL A 412 -10.63 -0.12 -16.79
N GLN A 413 -11.83 0.26 -16.40
CA GLN A 413 -12.26 0.23 -15.01
C GLN A 413 -13.30 -0.88 -14.77
N ASP A 414 -12.91 -1.82 -13.92
CA ASP A 414 -13.76 -2.72 -13.16
C ASP A 414 -14.39 -3.93 -13.89
N TYR A 415 -15.05 -4.78 -13.10
CA TYR A 415 -15.59 -6.10 -13.48
C TYR A 415 -16.60 -6.12 -14.63
N HIS A 416 -17.17 -4.97 -14.97
CA HIS A 416 -18.06 -4.82 -16.11
C HIS A 416 -17.33 -5.05 -17.46
N PHE A 417 -16.00 -4.95 -17.46
CA PHE A 417 -15.19 -4.93 -18.67
C PHE A 417 -14.04 -5.94 -18.69
N ALA A 418 -14.26 -7.16 -18.19
CA ALA A 418 -13.23 -8.20 -18.19
C ALA A 418 -12.77 -8.61 -19.60
N LEU A 419 -13.62 -8.46 -20.63
CA LEU A 419 -13.29 -8.83 -22.02
C LEU A 419 -12.69 -7.68 -22.83
N LEU A 420 -13.00 -6.45 -22.43
CA LEU A 420 -12.63 -5.23 -23.13
C LEU A 420 -11.12 -5.11 -23.42
N PRO A 421 -10.18 -5.41 -22.50
CA PRO A 421 -8.74 -5.27 -22.77
C PRO A 421 -8.28 -6.14 -23.94
N GLY A 422 -8.76 -7.39 -24.00
CA GLY A 422 -8.47 -8.32 -25.09
C GLY A 422 -9.09 -7.88 -26.42
N MET A 423 -10.24 -7.21 -26.40
CA MET A 423 -10.87 -6.65 -27.60
C MET A 423 -10.12 -5.41 -28.11
N ILE A 424 -9.75 -4.48 -27.22
CA ILE A 424 -8.94 -3.30 -27.56
C ILE A 424 -7.59 -3.73 -28.11
N ARG A 425 -6.88 -4.66 -27.45
CA ARG A 425 -5.56 -5.14 -27.89
C ARG A 425 -5.57 -5.71 -29.31
N LYS A 426 -6.66 -6.34 -29.74
CA LYS A 426 -6.79 -6.86 -31.11
C LYS A 426 -6.88 -5.74 -32.15
N ALA A 427 -7.57 -4.64 -31.82
CA ALA A 427 -7.74 -3.50 -32.72
C ALA A 427 -6.57 -2.51 -32.65
N LEU A 428 -6.00 -2.31 -31.46
CA LEU A 428 -4.87 -1.42 -31.16
C LEU A 428 -3.72 -2.19 -30.49
N PRO A 429 -2.90 -2.91 -31.27
CA PRO A 429 -1.85 -3.79 -30.71
C PRO A 429 -0.80 -3.08 -29.87
N LYS A 430 -0.56 -1.78 -30.11
CA LYS A 430 0.44 -0.97 -29.40
C LYS A 430 -0.14 -0.15 -28.24
N ALA A 431 -1.44 -0.22 -27.98
CA ALA A 431 -2.07 0.53 -26.89
C ALA A 431 -1.48 0.14 -25.53
N THR A 432 -1.30 1.11 -24.64
CA THR A 432 -1.00 0.83 -23.24
C THR A 432 -2.33 0.66 -22.51
N ILE A 433 -2.69 -0.59 -22.20
CA ILE A 433 -3.99 -0.90 -21.60
C ILE A 433 -3.77 -1.21 -20.11
N ILE A 434 -4.28 -0.34 -19.25
CA ILE A 434 -4.23 -0.48 -17.80
C ILE A 434 -5.63 -0.86 -17.34
N THR A 435 -5.81 -2.07 -16.87
CA THR A 435 -7.09 -2.52 -16.33
C THR A 435 -7.01 -2.53 -14.81
N PHE A 436 -7.95 -1.87 -14.14
CA PHE A 436 -8.01 -1.85 -12.69
C PHE A 436 -9.29 -2.51 -12.18
N TRP A 437 -9.15 -3.51 -11.31
CA TRP A 437 -10.24 -4.28 -10.73
C TRP A 437 -10.58 -3.75 -9.33
N HIS A 438 -11.75 -3.11 -9.18
CA HIS A 438 -12.09 -2.34 -7.96
C HIS A 438 -12.77 -3.19 -6.88
N ILE A 439 -13.37 -4.31 -7.27
CA ILE A 439 -13.97 -5.24 -6.30
C ILE A 439 -12.91 -6.25 -5.82
N PRO A 440 -13.17 -7.06 -4.79
CA PRO A 440 -12.26 -8.14 -4.43
C PRO A 440 -12.04 -9.12 -5.58
N TRP A 441 -10.89 -9.79 -5.58
CA TRP A 441 -10.67 -10.95 -6.45
C TRP A 441 -10.81 -12.25 -5.62
N PRO A 442 -11.74 -13.16 -5.98
CA PRO A 442 -11.99 -14.37 -5.21
C PRO A 442 -10.84 -15.38 -5.36
N ASN A 443 -10.82 -16.40 -4.51
CA ASN A 443 -9.90 -17.53 -4.69
C ASN A 443 -10.23 -18.32 -5.99
N PRO A 444 -9.29 -19.15 -6.49
CA PRO A 444 -9.49 -19.88 -7.74
C PRO A 444 -10.72 -20.80 -7.72
N GLU A 445 -11.02 -21.47 -6.61
CA GLU A 445 -12.18 -22.36 -6.47
C GLU A 445 -13.51 -21.61 -6.66
N SER A 446 -13.66 -20.47 -5.98
CA SER A 446 -14.84 -19.62 -6.09
C SER A 446 -14.97 -19.05 -7.50
N PHE A 447 -13.88 -18.56 -8.09
CA PHE A 447 -13.91 -18.06 -9.48
C PHE A 447 -14.29 -19.16 -10.48
N GLY A 448 -13.91 -20.41 -10.19
CA GLY A 448 -14.22 -21.61 -10.98
C GLY A 448 -15.72 -21.87 -11.20
N ILE A 449 -16.59 -21.26 -10.40
CA ILE A 449 -18.06 -21.34 -10.54
C ILE A 449 -18.51 -20.71 -11.87
N CYS A 450 -17.79 -19.70 -12.39
CA CYS A 450 -18.16 -19.03 -13.63
C CYS A 450 -17.98 -19.94 -14.86
N PRO A 451 -19.02 -20.15 -15.68
CA PRO A 451 -18.91 -20.98 -16.90
C PRO A 451 -17.90 -20.43 -17.91
N TRP A 452 -17.81 -19.10 -18.04
CA TRP A 452 -16.94 -18.39 -19.00
C TRP A 452 -15.64 -17.88 -18.38
N ARG A 453 -15.17 -18.51 -17.29
CA ARG A 453 -13.96 -18.13 -16.56
C ARG A 453 -12.74 -17.99 -17.47
N GLU A 454 -12.57 -18.87 -18.46
CA GLU A 454 -11.42 -18.81 -19.36
C GLU A 454 -11.48 -17.60 -20.29
N GLU A 455 -12.65 -17.29 -20.85
CA GLU A 455 -12.88 -16.15 -21.72
C GLU A 455 -12.62 -14.84 -20.96
N LEU A 456 -13.11 -14.73 -19.72
CA LEU A 456 -12.87 -13.59 -18.85
C LEU A 456 -11.38 -13.39 -18.58
N LEU A 457 -10.66 -14.44 -18.16
CA LEU A 457 -9.22 -14.37 -17.92
C LEU A 457 -8.44 -14.04 -19.20
N LYS A 458 -8.79 -14.66 -20.34
CA LYS A 458 -8.19 -14.36 -21.65
C LYS A 458 -8.42 -12.89 -22.06
N GLY A 459 -9.58 -12.34 -21.73
CA GLY A 459 -9.92 -10.94 -21.92
C GLY A 459 -9.04 -10.01 -21.08
N MET A 460 -8.93 -10.30 -19.78
CA MET A 460 -8.14 -9.49 -18.84
C MET A 460 -6.64 -9.50 -19.19
N LEU A 461 -6.11 -10.64 -19.65
CA LEU A 461 -4.73 -10.76 -20.14
C LEU A 461 -4.44 -10.01 -21.46
N GLY A 462 -5.42 -9.29 -22.03
CA GLY A 462 -5.15 -8.29 -23.06
C GLY A 462 -4.50 -7.01 -22.53
N SER A 463 -4.50 -6.83 -21.20
CA SER A 463 -3.94 -5.67 -20.52
C SER A 463 -2.41 -5.68 -20.51
N THR A 464 -1.81 -4.50 -20.58
CA THR A 464 -0.40 -4.27 -20.26
C THR A 464 -0.19 -4.38 -18.74
N ILE A 465 -1.09 -3.78 -17.96
CA ILE A 465 -1.09 -3.83 -16.49
C ILE A 465 -2.48 -4.24 -16.01
N LEU A 466 -2.53 -5.18 -15.07
CA LEU A 466 -3.69 -5.53 -14.26
C LEU A 466 -3.46 -5.08 -12.81
N GLY A 467 -4.22 -4.08 -12.39
CA GLY A 467 -4.17 -3.52 -11.06
C GLY A 467 -5.25 -4.07 -10.14
N PHE A 468 -4.89 -4.35 -8.89
CA PHE A 468 -5.82 -4.70 -7.81
C PHE A 468 -5.56 -3.82 -6.57
N HIS A 469 -6.48 -3.82 -5.61
CA HIS A 469 -6.27 -3.07 -4.37
C HIS A 469 -5.21 -3.66 -3.44
N THR A 470 -5.23 -4.98 -3.24
CA THR A 470 -4.43 -5.65 -2.21
C THR A 470 -3.47 -6.67 -2.83
N PRO A 471 -2.32 -6.94 -2.18
CA PRO A 471 -1.44 -8.03 -2.60
C PRO A 471 -2.14 -9.39 -2.62
N TYR A 472 -3.12 -9.59 -1.73
CA TYR A 472 -3.92 -10.82 -1.67
C TYR A 472 -4.73 -11.03 -2.95
N HIS A 473 -5.38 -9.98 -3.47
CA HIS A 473 -6.11 -10.07 -4.73
C HIS A 473 -5.19 -10.36 -5.92
N CYS A 474 -3.99 -9.75 -5.97
CA CYS A 474 -2.98 -10.05 -6.98
C CYS A 474 -2.58 -11.52 -6.96
N LYS A 475 -2.29 -12.05 -5.76
CA LYS A 475 -1.92 -13.46 -5.59
C LYS A 475 -3.04 -14.39 -6.05
N ASN A 476 -4.27 -14.17 -5.59
CA ASN A 476 -5.41 -14.99 -6.00
C ASN A 476 -5.63 -14.94 -7.52
N PHE A 477 -5.44 -13.79 -8.16
CA PHE A 477 -5.53 -13.68 -9.62
C PHE A 477 -4.47 -14.52 -10.33
N LEU A 478 -3.20 -14.44 -9.90
CA LEU A 478 -2.12 -15.25 -10.46
C LEU A 478 -2.43 -16.75 -10.33
N GLU A 479 -2.86 -17.20 -9.16
CA GLU A 479 -3.27 -18.60 -8.91
C GLU A 479 -4.49 -19.02 -9.76
N THR A 480 -5.42 -18.09 -9.99
CA THR A 480 -6.60 -18.35 -10.82
C THR A 480 -6.19 -18.53 -12.28
N VAL A 481 -5.27 -17.71 -12.78
CA VAL A 481 -4.73 -17.84 -14.15
C VAL A 481 -3.95 -19.14 -14.30
N ASP A 482 -3.05 -19.46 -13.35
CA ASP A 482 -2.26 -20.68 -13.36
C ASP A 482 -3.13 -21.95 -13.43
N ARG A 483 -4.24 -21.94 -12.68
CA ARG A 483 -5.17 -23.07 -12.60
C ARG A 483 -5.97 -23.30 -13.88
N TYR A 484 -6.39 -22.23 -14.57
CA TYR A 484 -7.37 -22.33 -15.65
C TYR A 484 -6.81 -22.06 -17.05
N LEU A 485 -5.60 -21.49 -17.16
CA LEU A 485 -5.00 -21.16 -18.45
C LEU A 485 -3.55 -21.65 -18.53
N GLU A 486 -3.20 -22.24 -19.67
CA GLU A 486 -1.81 -22.52 -20.01
C GLU A 486 -1.06 -21.20 -20.30
N THR A 487 -0.37 -20.68 -19.29
CA THR A 487 0.43 -19.45 -19.37
C THR A 487 1.76 -19.61 -18.66
N ARG A 488 2.74 -18.76 -19.02
CA ARG A 488 4.01 -18.70 -18.29
C ARG A 488 3.94 -17.57 -17.27
N ILE A 489 3.89 -17.92 -15.99
CA ILE A 489 3.86 -16.96 -14.89
C ILE A 489 5.26 -16.85 -14.30
N GLU A 490 5.76 -15.62 -14.19
CA GLU A 490 6.97 -15.31 -13.42
C GLU A 490 6.54 -14.65 -12.11
N HIS A 491 6.47 -15.43 -11.04
CA HIS A 491 5.96 -14.98 -9.75
C HIS A 491 6.79 -13.85 -9.13
N GLU A 492 8.12 -13.85 -9.33
CA GLU A 492 9.01 -12.84 -8.76
C GLU A 492 8.76 -11.42 -9.30
N SER A 493 8.34 -11.32 -10.57
CA SER A 493 7.97 -10.05 -11.21
C SER A 493 6.46 -9.85 -11.31
N SER A 494 5.66 -10.79 -10.80
CA SER A 494 4.20 -10.82 -10.97
C SER A 494 3.77 -10.59 -12.43
N THR A 495 4.46 -11.22 -13.39
CA THR A 495 4.17 -11.07 -14.82
C THR A 495 3.66 -12.37 -15.43
N ILE A 496 2.63 -12.26 -16.26
CA ILE A 496 2.02 -13.36 -17.00
C ILE A 496 2.36 -13.18 -18.48
N SER A 497 2.96 -14.19 -19.10
CA SER A 497 3.22 -14.22 -20.53
C SER A 497 2.28 -15.20 -21.23
N ARG A 498 1.48 -14.70 -22.17
CA ARG A 498 0.56 -15.49 -23.01
C ARG A 498 0.77 -15.15 -24.48
N ARG A 499 1.16 -16.15 -25.29
CA ARG A 499 1.41 -15.98 -26.75
C ARG A 499 2.38 -14.82 -27.07
N GLY A 500 3.39 -14.62 -26.23
CA GLY A 500 4.38 -13.55 -26.37
C GLY A 500 3.91 -12.17 -25.86
N GLN A 501 2.66 -12.02 -25.42
CA GLN A 501 2.18 -10.81 -24.75
C GLN A 501 2.41 -10.91 -23.25
N LEU A 502 2.95 -9.84 -22.66
CA LEU A 502 3.25 -9.73 -21.24
C LEU A 502 2.18 -8.88 -20.56
N THR A 503 1.62 -9.38 -19.47
CA THR A 503 0.74 -8.63 -18.56
C THR A 503 1.39 -8.57 -17.19
N MET A 504 1.61 -7.36 -16.68
CA MET A 504 2.09 -7.15 -15.32
C MET A 504 0.90 -7.07 -14.36
N VAL A 505 0.96 -7.81 -13.25
CA VAL A 505 -0.06 -7.81 -12.20
C VAL A 505 0.55 -7.14 -10.97
N GLU A 506 -0.12 -6.12 -10.44
CA GLU A 506 0.44 -5.31 -9.34
C GLU A 506 -0.67 -4.72 -8.48
N ASN A 507 -0.38 -4.42 -7.21
CA ASN A 507 -1.35 -3.80 -6.31
C ASN A 507 -1.20 -2.26 -6.26
N TYR A 508 -2.30 -1.55 -6.47
CA TYR A 508 -2.42 -0.11 -6.30
C TYR A 508 -3.65 0.18 -5.42
N PRO A 509 -3.48 0.38 -4.09
CA PRO A 509 -4.60 0.71 -3.22
C PRO A 509 -5.17 2.07 -3.65
N ILE A 510 -6.45 2.09 -4.03
CA ILE A 510 -7.10 3.33 -4.45
C ILE A 510 -7.38 4.20 -3.23
N SER A 511 -7.44 5.50 -3.44
CA SER A 511 -7.68 6.47 -2.38
C SER A 511 -8.51 7.63 -2.91
N ILE A 512 -8.70 8.64 -2.07
CA ILE A 512 -9.47 9.83 -2.38
C ILE A 512 -8.58 11.00 -2.77
N GLN A 513 -9.19 12.04 -3.33
CA GLN A 513 -8.52 13.32 -3.55
C GLN A 513 -8.08 13.95 -2.22
N TRP A 514 -6.84 14.45 -2.20
CA TRP A 514 -6.33 15.26 -1.10
C TRP A 514 -5.67 16.55 -1.62
N PRO A 515 -5.94 17.72 -1.01
CA PRO A 515 -6.96 17.95 0.02
C PRO A 515 -8.39 17.75 -0.53
N PRO A 516 -9.39 17.45 0.32
CA PRO A 516 -10.78 17.31 -0.12
C PRO A 516 -11.30 18.58 -0.81
N ALA A 517 -12.24 18.43 -1.76
CA ALA A 517 -12.75 19.55 -2.56
C ALA A 517 -13.44 20.65 -1.72
N TRP A 518 -13.95 20.31 -0.55
CA TRP A 518 -14.64 21.20 0.40
C TRP A 518 -13.74 21.69 1.54
N HIS A 519 -12.42 21.47 1.43
CA HIS A 519 -11.49 21.95 2.44
C HIS A 519 -11.51 23.49 2.49
N GLY A 520 -11.74 24.05 3.68
CA GLY A 520 -11.80 25.50 3.90
C GLY A 520 -13.11 26.18 3.47
N THR A 521 -14.09 25.45 2.92
CA THR A 521 -15.41 26.01 2.55
C THR A 521 -16.50 25.73 3.59
N LEU A 522 -16.31 24.71 4.44
CA LEU A 522 -17.30 24.27 5.41
C LEU A 522 -17.13 24.96 6.77
N PRO A 523 -18.21 25.09 7.57
CA PRO A 523 -18.14 25.61 8.93
C PRO A 523 -17.25 24.74 9.83
N PRO A 524 -16.76 25.26 10.97
CA PRO A 524 -16.07 24.45 11.98
C PRO A 524 -16.90 23.22 12.38
N VAL A 525 -16.23 22.12 12.72
CA VAL A 525 -16.88 20.82 13.02
C VAL A 525 -17.95 20.95 14.10
N GLU A 526 -17.67 21.69 15.18
CA GLU A 526 -18.64 21.94 16.26
C GLU A 526 -19.90 22.67 15.79
N GLN A 527 -19.77 23.63 14.88
CA GLN A 527 -20.92 24.32 14.31
C GLN A 527 -21.73 23.38 13.42
N THR A 528 -21.07 22.60 12.54
CA THR A 528 -21.75 21.61 11.70
C THR A 528 -22.50 20.58 12.56
N ARG A 529 -21.90 20.15 13.67
CA ARG A 529 -22.54 19.24 14.63
C ARG A 529 -23.80 19.85 15.25
N ALA A 530 -23.74 21.10 15.70
CA ALA A 530 -24.89 21.79 16.27
C ALA A 530 -26.04 21.95 15.27
N GLU A 531 -25.73 22.30 14.02
CA GLU A 531 -26.71 22.39 12.93
C GLU A 531 -27.39 21.04 12.66
N ILE A 532 -26.63 19.94 12.57
CA ILE A 532 -27.20 18.60 12.34
C ILE A 532 -28.05 18.15 13.53
N LEU A 533 -27.65 18.44 14.77
CA LEU A 533 -28.46 18.12 15.95
C LEU A 533 -29.79 18.88 15.95
N ASP A 534 -29.78 20.17 15.60
CA ASP A 534 -30.99 21.00 15.48
C ASP A 534 -31.90 20.51 14.34
N GLU A 535 -31.34 20.21 13.15
CA GLU A 535 -32.07 19.62 12.02
C GLU A 535 -32.77 18.29 12.39
N LEU A 536 -32.18 17.51 13.28
CA LEU A 536 -32.71 16.24 13.76
C LEU A 536 -33.58 16.37 15.03
N GLY A 537 -33.69 17.56 15.62
CA GLY A 537 -34.44 17.78 16.87
C GLY A 537 -33.82 17.10 18.10
N LEU A 538 -32.49 16.95 18.12
CA LEU A 538 -31.74 16.26 19.17
C LEU A 538 -31.02 17.26 20.09
N PRO A 539 -30.83 16.95 21.39
CA PRO A 539 -30.18 17.87 22.32
C PRO A 539 -28.68 18.05 22.03
N PRO A 540 -28.05 19.16 22.49
CA PRO A 540 -26.65 19.47 22.16
C PRO A 540 -25.62 18.41 22.62
N ASP A 541 -25.91 17.69 23.69
CA ASP A 541 -25.06 16.63 24.26
C ASP A 541 -25.29 15.24 23.64
N HIS A 542 -26.26 15.11 22.72
CA HIS A 542 -26.63 13.84 22.11
C HIS A 542 -25.50 13.24 21.26
N LEU A 543 -25.24 11.95 21.44
CA LEU A 543 -24.18 11.24 20.72
C LEU A 543 -24.68 10.75 19.36
N LEU A 544 -23.84 10.91 18.33
CA LEU A 544 -24.15 10.49 16.96
C LEU A 544 -23.09 9.53 16.44
N GLY A 545 -23.54 8.39 15.92
CA GLY A 545 -22.76 7.48 15.08
C GLY A 545 -23.23 7.54 13.63
N ILE A 546 -22.38 7.15 12.68
CA ILE A 546 -22.74 7.14 11.26
C ILE A 546 -22.29 5.87 10.54
N GLY A 547 -23.13 5.38 9.63
CA GLY A 547 -22.77 4.47 8.56
C GLY A 547 -23.21 5.06 7.23
N VAL A 548 -22.35 5.01 6.21
CA VAL A 548 -22.66 5.51 4.86
C VAL A 548 -22.33 4.42 3.86
N ASP A 549 -23.33 3.94 3.15
CA ASP A 549 -23.17 2.86 2.19
C ASP A 549 -24.17 2.98 1.04
N ARG A 550 -23.96 2.18 0.00
CA ARG A 550 -25.05 1.82 -0.91
C ARG A 550 -25.91 0.76 -0.24
N MET A 551 -27.20 0.70 -0.58
CA MET A 551 -28.09 -0.39 -0.18
C MET A 551 -27.66 -1.69 -0.88
N ASP A 552 -26.64 -2.35 -0.33
CA ASP A 552 -25.95 -3.49 -0.92
C ASP A 552 -25.60 -4.49 0.18
N TYR A 553 -25.89 -5.78 -0.05
CA TYR A 553 -25.72 -6.84 0.93
C TYR A 553 -24.27 -7.08 1.34
N THR A 554 -23.30 -6.59 0.58
CA THR A 554 -21.87 -6.66 0.92
C THR A 554 -21.47 -5.71 2.06
N LYS A 555 -22.30 -4.72 2.38
CA LYS A 555 -21.94 -3.60 3.28
C LYS A 555 -22.16 -3.85 4.76
N GLY A 556 -22.75 -4.99 5.11
CA GLY A 556 -22.91 -5.41 6.50
C GLY A 556 -23.82 -4.47 7.30
N ILE A 557 -24.84 -3.89 6.66
CA ILE A 557 -25.77 -2.94 7.31
C ILE A 557 -26.62 -3.65 8.38
N LEU A 558 -27.04 -4.88 8.12
CA LEU A 558 -27.81 -5.68 9.08
C LEU A 558 -26.95 -6.00 10.31
N GLU A 559 -25.72 -6.45 10.10
CA GLU A 559 -24.75 -6.73 11.16
C GLU A 559 -24.43 -5.49 11.99
N ARG A 560 -24.35 -4.33 11.34
CA ARG A 560 -24.17 -3.05 12.02
C ARG A 560 -25.35 -2.69 12.91
N PHE A 561 -26.58 -2.86 12.42
CA PHE A 561 -27.78 -2.59 13.20
C PHE A 561 -27.89 -3.54 14.39
N MET A 562 -27.54 -4.81 14.21
CA MET A 562 -27.44 -5.76 15.33
C MET A 562 -26.37 -5.35 16.35
N ALA A 563 -25.24 -4.77 15.91
CA ALA A 563 -24.21 -4.26 16.82
C ALA A 563 -24.67 -3.00 17.57
N VAL A 564 -25.43 -2.11 16.92
CA VAL A 564 -26.05 -0.94 17.57
C VAL A 564 -27.07 -1.38 18.63
N GLU A 565 -27.97 -2.30 18.27
CA GLU A 565 -28.91 -2.92 19.21
C GLU A 565 -28.18 -3.53 20.40
N ARG A 566 -27.16 -4.37 20.12
CA ARG A 566 -26.41 -5.04 21.16
C ARG A 566 -25.67 -4.07 22.08
N MET A 567 -25.11 -3.00 21.53
CA MET A 567 -24.47 -1.95 22.32
C MET A 567 -25.48 -1.30 23.28
N LEU A 568 -26.69 -1.00 22.83
CA LEU A 568 -27.75 -0.41 23.67
C LEU A 568 -28.27 -1.38 24.74
N GLU A 569 -28.26 -2.70 24.48
CA GLU A 569 -28.56 -3.71 25.50
C GLU A 569 -27.49 -3.77 26.60
N LEU A 570 -26.21 -3.67 26.21
CA LEU A 570 -25.07 -3.72 27.13
C LEU A 570 -24.87 -2.42 27.91
N HIS A 571 -25.24 -1.29 27.30
CA HIS A 571 -25.09 0.07 27.82
C HIS A 571 -26.43 0.83 27.83
N PRO A 572 -27.38 0.46 28.72
CA PRO A 572 -28.70 1.08 28.78
C PRO A 572 -28.68 2.59 29.02
N GLU A 573 -27.59 3.13 29.58
CA GLU A 573 -27.37 4.57 29.77
C GLU A 573 -27.36 5.36 28.46
N LEU A 574 -27.06 4.72 27.33
CA LEU A 574 -27.02 5.36 26.01
C LEU A 574 -28.41 5.44 25.35
N VAL A 575 -29.42 4.73 25.87
CA VAL A 575 -30.79 4.79 25.36
C VAL A 575 -31.34 6.21 25.56
N GLY A 576 -31.81 6.84 24.48
CA GLY A 576 -32.26 8.24 24.47
C GLY A 576 -31.15 9.29 24.49
N HIS A 577 -29.88 8.88 24.52
CA HIS A 577 -28.70 9.77 24.48
C HIS A 577 -27.78 9.50 23.28
N PHE A 578 -28.05 8.44 22.51
CA PHE A 578 -27.33 8.07 21.30
C PHE A 578 -28.29 7.79 20.14
N THR A 579 -27.90 8.22 18.94
CA THR A 579 -28.57 7.87 17.68
C THR A 579 -27.55 7.47 16.63
N PHE A 580 -27.82 6.36 15.94
CA PHE A 580 -27.05 5.90 14.80
C PHE A 580 -27.71 6.34 13.48
N ILE A 581 -26.99 7.13 12.68
CA ILE A 581 -27.45 7.60 11.37
C ILE A 581 -26.93 6.65 10.30
N GLN A 582 -27.84 6.03 9.55
CA GLN A 582 -27.49 5.22 8.39
C GLN A 582 -27.92 5.94 7.11
N ILE A 583 -26.96 6.42 6.32
CA ILE A 583 -27.21 6.86 4.95
C ILE A 583 -27.03 5.64 4.04
N ALA A 584 -28.08 5.28 3.32
CA ALA A 584 -28.08 4.10 2.44
C ALA A 584 -28.64 4.49 1.07
N ALA A 585 -27.76 4.84 0.13
CA ALA A 585 -28.17 5.22 -1.21
C ALA A 585 -28.79 4.01 -1.95
N PRO A 586 -30.01 4.14 -2.52
CA PRO A 586 -30.63 3.07 -3.29
C PRO A 586 -29.73 2.57 -4.43
N SER A 587 -29.65 1.26 -4.60
CA SER A 587 -28.76 0.65 -5.60
C SER A 587 -29.37 -0.62 -6.16
N ARG A 588 -29.41 -0.74 -7.49
CA ARG A 588 -29.80 -1.96 -8.21
C ARG A 588 -31.17 -2.52 -7.78
N SER A 589 -32.13 -1.63 -7.50
CA SER A 589 -33.47 -1.97 -7.02
C SER A 589 -34.29 -2.84 -7.98
N ALA A 590 -33.86 -3.05 -9.22
CA ALA A 590 -34.47 -3.98 -10.16
C ALA A 590 -34.23 -5.47 -9.81
N LEU A 591 -33.27 -5.76 -8.92
CA LEU A 591 -32.90 -7.13 -8.53
C LEU A 591 -33.63 -7.57 -7.26
N GLU A 592 -34.16 -8.79 -7.26
CA GLU A 592 -34.96 -9.34 -6.16
C GLU A 592 -34.16 -9.43 -4.85
N GLU A 593 -32.88 -9.83 -4.90
CA GLU A 593 -32.02 -9.92 -3.72
C GLU A 593 -31.78 -8.55 -3.06
N TYR A 594 -31.74 -7.48 -3.85
CA TYR A 594 -31.58 -6.11 -3.35
C TYR A 594 -32.87 -5.61 -2.71
N GLN A 595 -34.03 -5.86 -3.33
CA GLN A 595 -35.34 -5.54 -2.75
C GLN A 595 -35.56 -6.28 -1.41
N ASN A 596 -35.23 -7.58 -1.38
CA ASN A 596 -35.32 -8.39 -0.16
C ASN A 596 -34.34 -7.93 0.92
N PHE A 597 -33.14 -7.48 0.54
CA PHE A 597 -32.19 -6.90 1.48
C PHE A 597 -32.68 -5.58 2.06
N GLU A 598 -33.15 -4.66 1.21
CA GLU A 598 -33.71 -3.37 1.60
C GLU A 598 -34.90 -3.54 2.57
N ALA A 599 -35.84 -4.43 2.26
CA ALA A 599 -36.98 -4.73 3.13
C ALA A 599 -36.54 -5.21 4.52
N ARG A 600 -35.48 -6.05 4.60
CA ARG A 600 -34.91 -6.50 5.88
C ARG A 600 -34.24 -5.38 6.65
N VAL A 601 -33.53 -4.48 5.96
CA VAL A 601 -32.88 -3.31 6.59
C VAL A 601 -33.94 -2.39 7.21
N HIS A 602 -35.00 -2.08 6.48
CA HIS A 602 -36.13 -1.28 7.00
C HIS A 602 -36.80 -1.95 8.20
N ALA A 603 -37.15 -3.23 8.09
CA ALA A 603 -37.81 -3.98 9.17
C ALA A 603 -36.94 -4.06 10.44
N LEU A 604 -35.62 -4.23 10.28
CA LEU A 604 -34.70 -4.28 11.40
C LEU A 604 -34.55 -2.91 12.09
N ALA A 605 -34.41 -1.83 11.33
CA ALA A 605 -34.36 -0.48 11.88
C ALA A 605 -35.64 -0.14 12.67
N GLU A 606 -36.81 -0.45 12.10
CA GLU A 606 -38.09 -0.24 12.76
C GLU A 606 -38.21 -1.04 14.06
N ARG A 607 -37.86 -2.33 14.02
CA ARG A 607 -37.86 -3.21 15.21
C ARG A 607 -36.98 -2.66 16.34
N ILE A 608 -35.77 -2.20 16.02
CA ILE A 608 -34.84 -1.63 17.00
C ILE A 608 -35.42 -0.31 17.56
N ASN A 609 -35.95 0.55 16.69
CA ASN A 609 -36.55 1.81 17.14
C ASN A 609 -37.78 1.59 18.03
N ILE A 610 -38.62 0.58 17.78
CA ILE A 610 -39.73 0.24 18.67
C ILE A 610 -39.23 -0.07 20.09
N HIS A 611 -38.07 -0.70 20.24
CA HIS A 611 -37.55 -1.11 21.53
C HIS A 611 -36.74 -0.02 22.26
N PHE A 612 -35.97 0.79 21.52
CA PHE A 612 -34.97 1.70 22.10
C PHE A 612 -35.26 3.19 21.89
N THR A 613 -36.38 3.56 21.27
CA THR A 613 -36.77 4.99 21.21
C THR A 613 -37.23 5.47 22.57
N LEU A 614 -36.66 6.58 23.04
CA LEU A 614 -37.04 7.22 24.31
C LEU A 614 -37.24 8.73 24.08
N GLU A 615 -38.32 9.30 24.63
CA GLU A 615 -38.65 10.72 24.50
C GLU A 615 -38.67 11.24 23.04
N GLY A 616 -39.04 10.38 22.08
CA GLY A 616 -39.05 10.72 20.66
C GLY A 616 -37.68 10.70 19.97
N ARG A 617 -36.62 10.27 20.66
CA ARG A 617 -35.26 10.16 20.12
C ARG A 617 -35.01 8.72 19.65
N PRO A 618 -34.96 8.45 18.33
CA PRO A 618 -34.80 7.10 17.81
C PRO A 618 -33.36 6.60 17.97
N ALA A 619 -33.20 5.29 18.12
CA ALA A 619 -31.88 4.64 18.15
C ALA A 619 -31.23 4.64 16.76
N ILE A 620 -32.02 4.51 15.69
CA ILE A 620 -31.55 4.48 14.29
C ILE A 620 -32.34 5.48 13.45
N ILE A 621 -31.64 6.33 12.72
CA ILE A 621 -32.19 7.17 11.64
C ILE A 621 -31.72 6.60 10.31
N LEU A 622 -32.61 5.93 9.59
CA LEU A 622 -32.33 5.38 8.26
C LEU A 622 -32.73 6.38 7.17
N LYS A 623 -31.72 6.86 6.44
CA LYS A 623 -31.84 7.73 5.27
C LYS A 623 -31.61 6.92 4.00
N ALA A 624 -32.67 6.25 3.52
CA ALA A 624 -32.66 5.40 2.34
C ALA A 624 -32.82 6.21 1.03
N GLU A 625 -32.02 7.25 0.86
CA GLU A 625 -32.07 8.18 -0.27
C GLU A 625 -30.66 8.62 -0.68
N HIS A 626 -30.51 9.08 -1.93
CA HIS A 626 -29.24 9.62 -2.39
C HIS A 626 -28.94 10.95 -1.68
N HIS A 627 -27.69 11.12 -1.28
CA HIS A 627 -27.17 12.35 -0.70
C HIS A 627 -25.96 12.80 -1.52
N GLU A 628 -25.88 14.10 -1.79
CA GLU A 628 -24.72 14.68 -2.46
C GLU A 628 -23.48 14.63 -1.54
N PRO A 629 -22.25 14.57 -2.10
CA PRO A 629 -21.03 14.43 -1.32
C PRO A 629 -20.84 15.46 -0.20
N ASP A 630 -21.25 16.71 -0.42
CA ASP A 630 -21.19 17.78 0.57
C ASP A 630 -22.15 17.55 1.74
N GLN A 631 -23.35 17.01 1.47
CA GLN A 631 -24.31 16.66 2.51
C GLN A 631 -23.77 15.52 3.38
N VAL A 632 -23.23 14.47 2.77
CA VAL A 632 -22.60 13.36 3.49
C VAL A 632 -21.43 13.86 4.35
N ASN A 633 -20.65 14.81 3.85
CA ASN A 633 -19.55 15.40 4.61
C ASN A 633 -20.00 16.09 5.90
N ARG A 634 -21.15 16.79 5.88
CA ARG A 634 -21.73 17.40 7.10
C ARG A 634 -21.99 16.34 8.16
N TYR A 635 -22.56 15.20 7.79
CA TYR A 635 -22.80 14.10 8.73
C TYR A 635 -21.49 13.45 9.22
N TYR A 636 -20.47 13.29 8.38
CA TYR A 636 -19.15 12.82 8.84
C TYR A 636 -18.56 13.73 9.92
N ARG A 637 -18.65 15.05 9.74
CA ARG A 637 -18.18 16.05 10.72
C ARG A 637 -19.01 16.01 12.00
N ALA A 638 -20.33 15.84 11.90
CA ALA A 638 -21.21 15.82 13.06
C ALA A 638 -21.06 14.56 13.94
N CYS A 639 -20.70 13.41 13.38
CA CYS A 639 -20.71 12.13 14.10
C CYS A 639 -19.39 11.78 14.79
N LYS A 640 -19.47 11.30 16.04
CA LYS A 640 -18.30 10.89 16.85
C LYS A 640 -17.68 9.59 16.35
N VAL A 641 -18.49 8.65 15.87
CA VAL A 641 -18.03 7.35 15.38
C VAL A 641 -18.55 7.11 13.97
N CYS A 642 -17.67 6.71 13.06
CA CYS A 642 -18.03 6.18 11.75
C CYS A 642 -17.84 4.66 11.73
N MET A 643 -18.86 3.92 11.33
CA MET A 643 -18.84 2.47 11.24
C MET A 643 -18.84 2.01 9.78
N VAL A 644 -17.73 1.40 9.37
CA VAL A 644 -17.54 0.80 8.06
C VAL A 644 -17.39 -0.71 8.23
N THR A 645 -18.53 -1.41 8.27
CA THR A 645 -18.61 -2.83 8.67
C THR A 645 -18.87 -3.78 7.49
N SER A 646 -18.31 -3.48 6.32
CA SER A 646 -18.54 -4.31 5.13
C SER A 646 -18.09 -5.77 5.33
N LEU A 647 -18.91 -6.70 4.87
CA LEU A 647 -18.63 -8.15 4.95
C LEU A 647 -17.50 -8.55 4.00
N HIS A 648 -17.42 -7.90 2.85
CA HIS A 648 -16.29 -7.98 1.93
C HIS A 648 -16.28 -6.73 1.04
N ASP A 649 -15.15 -6.03 0.96
CA ASP A 649 -15.01 -4.81 0.14
C ASP A 649 -13.61 -4.70 -0.44
N GLY A 650 -13.51 -4.29 -1.71
CA GLY A 650 -12.24 -4.17 -2.40
C GLY A 650 -11.31 -3.14 -1.74
N MET A 651 -11.88 -2.02 -1.28
CA MET A 651 -11.15 -0.96 -0.56
C MET A 651 -12.02 -0.31 0.53
N ASN A 652 -13.18 0.22 0.16
CA ASN A 652 -14.01 1.14 0.94
C ASN A 652 -13.44 2.56 1.08
N LEU A 653 -13.95 3.49 0.25
CA LEU A 653 -13.54 4.90 0.28
C LEU A 653 -14.25 5.73 1.34
N VAL A 654 -15.42 5.31 1.82
CA VAL A 654 -16.16 5.99 2.91
C VAL A 654 -15.29 6.12 4.15
N ALA A 655 -14.52 5.08 4.48
CA ALA A 655 -13.54 5.11 5.56
C ALA A 655 -12.52 6.26 5.40
N LYS A 656 -11.98 6.43 4.18
CA LYS A 656 -10.99 7.48 3.87
C LYS A 656 -11.63 8.87 3.81
N GLU A 657 -12.86 8.97 3.31
CA GLU A 657 -13.64 10.21 3.28
C GLU A 657 -13.94 10.72 4.69
N TYR A 658 -14.34 9.83 5.61
CA TYR A 658 -14.55 10.18 7.02
C TYR A 658 -13.26 10.71 7.65
N VAL A 659 -12.14 10.00 7.51
CA VAL A 659 -10.83 10.43 8.01
C VAL A 659 -10.45 11.80 7.46
N ALA A 660 -10.71 12.05 6.18
CA ALA A 660 -10.41 13.33 5.56
C ALA A 660 -11.35 14.46 6.01
N ALA A 661 -12.61 14.15 6.31
CA ALA A 661 -13.62 15.11 6.78
C ALA A 661 -13.34 15.67 8.18
N ARG A 662 -12.67 14.88 9.04
CA ARG A 662 -12.31 15.23 10.43
C ARG A 662 -11.03 16.07 10.49
N ASP A 663 -11.13 17.31 10.01
CA ASP A 663 -10.06 18.31 10.08
C ASP A 663 -9.81 18.88 11.47
N ASP A 664 -10.71 18.61 12.42
CA ASP A 664 -10.56 18.81 13.86
C ASP A 664 -9.71 17.73 14.55
N GLU A 665 -9.31 16.69 13.79
CA GLU A 665 -8.51 15.56 14.27
C GLU A 665 -9.20 14.75 15.38
N LEU A 666 -10.52 14.84 15.49
CA LEU A 666 -11.30 14.05 16.45
C LEU A 666 -12.17 13.02 15.72
N GLY A 667 -12.85 12.18 16.49
CA GLY A 667 -13.68 11.09 15.97
C GLY A 667 -12.97 9.75 15.87
N VAL A 668 -13.76 8.70 15.73
CA VAL A 668 -13.28 7.31 15.72
C VAL A 668 -13.85 6.56 14.52
N LEU A 669 -12.97 5.86 13.80
CA LEU A 669 -13.34 4.95 12.73
C LEU A 669 -13.37 3.51 13.25
N VAL A 670 -14.53 2.85 13.17
CA VAL A 670 -14.68 1.41 13.34
C VAL A 670 -14.68 0.77 11.95
N LEU A 671 -13.75 -0.12 11.68
CA LEU A 671 -13.47 -0.61 10.33
C LEU A 671 -13.42 -2.14 10.28
N SER A 672 -14.15 -2.73 9.34
CA SER A 672 -14.12 -4.17 9.09
C SER A 672 -12.77 -4.59 8.54
N GLN A 673 -12.22 -5.67 9.11
CA GLN A 673 -11.00 -6.34 8.63
C GLN A 673 -11.13 -6.90 7.20
N PHE A 674 -12.35 -7.01 6.66
CA PHE A 674 -12.62 -7.51 5.30
C PHE A 674 -12.71 -6.40 4.24
N THR A 675 -12.21 -5.21 4.57
CA THR A 675 -12.08 -4.08 3.64
C THR A 675 -10.62 -3.91 3.24
N GLY A 676 -10.35 -3.53 1.99
CA GLY A 676 -8.98 -3.19 1.59
C GLY A 676 -8.37 -2.03 2.41
N ALA A 677 -9.20 -1.11 2.90
CA ALA A 677 -8.77 0.03 3.72
C ALA A 677 -8.18 -0.41 5.07
N ALA A 678 -8.56 -1.58 5.62
CA ALA A 678 -8.01 -2.08 6.87
C ALA A 678 -6.51 -2.43 6.78
N HIS A 679 -5.99 -2.63 5.57
CA HIS A 679 -4.56 -2.81 5.32
C HIS A 679 -3.75 -1.51 5.35
N GLU A 680 -4.42 -0.35 5.37
CA GLU A 680 -3.77 0.96 5.43
C GLU A 680 -4.11 1.70 6.74
N LEU A 681 -5.38 1.68 7.16
CA LEU A 681 -5.89 2.43 8.30
C LEU A 681 -5.79 1.63 9.62
N HIS A 682 -4.57 1.30 10.03
CA HIS A 682 -4.31 0.45 11.21
C HIS A 682 -4.74 1.06 12.55
N GLU A 683 -4.87 2.39 12.62
CA GLU A 683 -5.30 3.07 13.85
C GLU A 683 -6.83 3.11 14.03
N ALA A 684 -7.59 2.61 13.06
CA ALA A 684 -9.01 2.36 13.23
C ALA A 684 -9.27 1.23 14.24
N LEU A 685 -10.46 1.20 14.85
CA LEU A 685 -10.91 0.06 15.64
C LEU A 685 -11.30 -1.07 14.67
N ILE A 686 -10.37 -2.00 14.44
CA ILE A 686 -10.57 -3.11 13.51
C ILE A 686 -11.49 -4.17 14.13
N VAL A 687 -12.57 -4.48 13.42
CA VAL A 687 -13.59 -5.44 13.87
C VAL A 687 -13.80 -6.56 12.85
N ASN A 688 -14.24 -7.71 13.35
CA ASN A 688 -14.88 -8.71 12.51
C ASN A 688 -16.40 -8.44 12.51
N PRO A 689 -17.02 -8.01 11.39
CA PRO A 689 -18.46 -7.67 11.36
C PRO A 689 -19.38 -8.86 11.67
N TYR A 690 -18.89 -10.11 11.57
CA TYR A 690 -19.64 -11.29 11.99
C TYR A 690 -19.66 -11.49 13.52
N HIS A 691 -18.80 -10.77 14.26
CA HIS A 691 -18.75 -10.78 15.71
C HIS A 691 -19.50 -9.57 16.26
N VAL A 692 -20.83 -9.68 16.37
CA VAL A 692 -21.71 -8.60 16.80
C VAL A 692 -21.28 -7.99 18.13
N GLU A 693 -20.94 -8.81 19.13
CA GLU A 693 -20.47 -8.36 20.46
C GLU A 693 -19.20 -7.51 20.38
N GLN A 694 -18.20 -7.94 19.59
CA GLN A 694 -16.96 -7.19 19.40
C GLN A 694 -17.23 -5.84 18.73
N THR A 695 -18.15 -5.83 17.75
CA THR A 695 -18.51 -4.61 17.01
C THR A 695 -19.30 -3.64 17.90
N ALA A 696 -20.17 -4.17 18.77
CA ALA A 696 -20.91 -3.38 19.76
C ALA A 696 -19.96 -2.73 20.79
N GLU A 697 -19.01 -3.49 21.33
CA GLU A 697 -18.00 -2.97 22.25
C GLU A 697 -17.09 -1.93 21.56
N ALA A 698 -16.69 -2.16 20.30
CA ALA A 698 -15.90 -1.19 19.54
C ALA A 698 -16.68 0.13 19.27
N LEU A 699 -17.99 0.05 19.02
CA LEU A 699 -18.85 1.23 18.91
C LEU A 699 -18.88 1.99 20.25
N HIS A 700 -19.13 1.29 21.35
CA HIS A 700 -19.14 1.88 22.69
C HIS A 700 -17.79 2.53 23.02
N GLN A 701 -16.69 1.80 22.85
CA GLN A 701 -15.31 2.30 23.02
C GLN A 701 -15.09 3.56 22.18
N GLY A 702 -15.53 3.59 20.93
CA GLY A 702 -15.41 4.77 20.06
C GLY A 702 -16.17 5.99 20.56
N LEU A 703 -17.32 5.80 21.22
CA LEU A 703 -18.14 6.89 21.77
C LEU A 703 -17.51 7.51 23.03
N ILE A 704 -16.86 6.70 23.86
CA ILE A 704 -16.26 7.13 25.14
C ILE A 704 -14.74 7.38 25.05
N MET A 705 -14.13 7.21 23.88
CA MET A 705 -12.70 7.35 23.68
C MET A 705 -12.22 8.75 24.10
N PRO A 706 -11.15 8.88 24.92
CA PRO A 706 -10.61 10.19 25.27
C PRO A 706 -10.10 10.97 24.04
N GLU A 707 -10.27 12.29 24.03
CA GLU A 707 -9.87 13.14 22.89
C GLU A 707 -8.40 13.00 22.50
N TYR A 708 -7.50 12.81 23.46
CA TYR A 708 -6.07 12.63 23.16
C TYR A 708 -5.82 11.36 22.33
N GLU A 709 -6.54 10.27 22.61
CA GLU A 709 -6.42 9.01 21.85
C GLU A 709 -7.07 9.16 20.47
N GLN A 710 -8.23 9.82 20.38
CA GLN A 710 -8.86 10.14 19.10
C GLN A 710 -7.91 10.91 18.19
N ARG A 711 -7.23 11.93 18.74
CA ARG A 711 -6.29 12.79 18.01
C ARG A 711 -5.10 12.03 17.46
N GLU A 712 -4.45 11.21 18.28
CA GLU A 712 -3.31 10.39 17.84
C GLU A 712 -3.71 9.46 16.69
N ARG A 713 -4.85 8.75 16.81
CA ARG A 713 -5.35 7.85 15.76
C ARG A 713 -5.69 8.60 14.48
N MET A 714 -6.42 9.71 14.60
CA MET A 714 -6.90 10.47 13.46
C MET A 714 -5.75 11.16 12.72
N LEU A 715 -4.77 11.74 13.43
CA LEU A 715 -3.56 12.32 12.85
C LEU A 715 -2.80 11.32 11.97
N SER A 716 -2.57 10.11 12.49
CA SER A 716 -1.87 9.04 11.78
C SER A 716 -2.63 8.65 10.50
N MET A 717 -3.94 8.37 10.61
CA MET A 717 -4.77 8.02 9.45
C MET A 717 -4.84 9.14 8.41
N ARG A 718 -4.95 10.41 8.83
CA ARG A 718 -4.99 11.58 7.94
C ARG A 718 -3.66 11.76 7.20
N ALA A 719 -2.53 11.58 7.87
CA ALA A 719 -1.22 11.63 7.24
C ALA A 719 -1.11 10.56 6.14
N LEU A 720 -1.57 9.35 6.41
CA LEU A 720 -1.60 8.27 5.42
C LEU A 720 -2.51 8.63 4.23
N VAL A 721 -3.75 9.07 4.45
CA VAL A 721 -4.67 9.43 3.35
C VAL A 721 -4.13 10.59 2.50
N ARG A 722 -3.44 11.56 3.12
CA ARG A 722 -2.75 12.66 2.42
C ARG A 722 -1.65 12.14 1.50
N ASP A 723 -0.76 11.31 2.03
CA ASP A 723 0.46 10.87 1.34
C ASP A 723 0.13 9.78 0.29
N PHE A 724 -0.87 8.93 0.59
CA PHE A 724 -1.39 7.86 -0.25
C PHE A 724 -2.73 8.26 -0.88
N ASN A 725 -2.74 9.41 -1.57
CA ASN A 725 -3.95 9.95 -2.22
C ASN A 725 -4.18 9.37 -3.64
N VAL A 726 -5.30 9.77 -4.25
CA VAL A 726 -5.70 9.26 -5.57
C VAL A 726 -4.75 9.63 -6.72
N TYR A 727 -4.06 10.76 -6.63
CA TYR A 727 -3.07 11.16 -7.62
C TYR A 727 -1.85 10.25 -7.58
N ARG A 728 -1.45 9.79 -6.38
CA ARG A 728 -0.43 8.76 -6.23
C ARG A 728 -0.87 7.44 -6.84
N TRP A 729 -2.10 7.01 -6.58
CA TRP A 729 -2.66 5.78 -7.17
C TRP A 729 -2.56 5.78 -8.70
N ALA A 730 -3.03 6.84 -9.36
CA ALA A 730 -2.94 6.98 -10.81
C ALA A 730 -1.48 7.14 -11.30
N GLY A 731 -0.69 7.97 -10.62
CA GLY A 731 0.69 8.26 -10.97
C GLY A 731 1.57 7.00 -10.98
N ARG A 732 1.39 6.11 -9.99
CA ARG A 732 2.12 4.83 -9.93
C ARG A 732 1.81 3.93 -11.12
N MET A 733 0.53 3.74 -11.45
CA MET A 733 0.15 2.94 -12.61
C MET A 733 0.71 3.51 -13.93
N LEU A 734 0.69 4.84 -14.09
CA LEU A 734 1.21 5.51 -15.28
C LEU A 734 2.74 5.42 -15.39
N LEU A 735 3.45 5.52 -14.26
CA LEU A 735 4.90 5.31 -14.22
C LEU A 735 5.27 3.88 -14.62
N ASP A 736 4.58 2.90 -14.05
CA ASP A 736 4.84 1.50 -14.36
C ASP A 736 4.50 1.19 -15.83
N ALA A 737 3.41 1.78 -16.35
CA ALA A 737 3.04 1.69 -17.76
C ALA A 737 4.12 2.29 -18.69
N ALA A 738 4.64 3.47 -18.36
CA ALA A 738 5.70 4.10 -19.12
C ALA A 738 6.97 3.24 -19.15
N ARG A 739 7.33 2.61 -18.02
CA ARG A 739 8.48 1.68 -17.94
C ARG A 739 8.28 0.45 -18.83
N VAL A 740 7.09 -0.16 -18.81
CA VAL A 740 6.79 -1.31 -19.68
C VAL A 740 6.90 -0.91 -21.15
N ARG A 741 6.33 0.23 -21.54
CA ARG A 741 6.41 0.76 -22.91
C ARG A 741 7.85 1.05 -23.34
N GLN A 742 8.68 1.57 -22.45
CA GLN A 742 10.10 1.82 -22.74
C GLN A 742 10.87 0.51 -22.95
N ARG A 743 10.60 -0.53 -22.15
CA ARG A 743 11.19 -1.86 -22.33
C ARG A 743 10.80 -2.50 -23.66
N GLU A 744 9.53 -2.42 -24.04
CA GLU A 744 9.05 -2.94 -25.32
C GLU A 744 9.70 -2.22 -26.51
N LYS A 745 9.81 -0.88 -26.45
CA LYS A 745 10.51 -0.08 -27.48
C LYS A 745 11.99 -0.48 -27.61
N LEU A 746 12.68 -0.74 -26.49
CA LEU A 746 14.07 -1.20 -26.50
C LEU A 746 14.20 -2.62 -27.07
N ALA A 747 13.34 -3.55 -26.65
CA ALA A 747 13.33 -4.92 -27.16
C ALA A 747 13.07 -4.96 -28.67
N ALA A 748 12.12 -4.16 -29.17
CA ALA A 748 11.83 -4.04 -30.59
C ALA A 748 13.03 -3.52 -31.40
N ARG A 749 13.78 -2.54 -30.87
CA ARG A 749 14.99 -2.01 -31.52
C ARG A 749 16.13 -3.02 -31.56
N ILE A 750 16.29 -3.83 -30.52
CA ILE A 750 17.34 -4.86 -30.47
C ILE A 750 16.99 -6.04 -31.39
N GLY A 751 15.71 -6.39 -31.50
CA GLY A 751 15.24 -7.47 -32.36
C GLY A 751 15.13 -7.12 -33.85
N SER A 752 15.18 -5.84 -34.24
CA SER A 752 15.14 -5.41 -35.66
C SER A 752 16.49 -5.43 -36.37
N ASP A 753 17.59 -5.60 -35.64
CA ASP A 753 18.97 -5.66 -36.18
C ASP A 753 19.49 -7.10 -36.34
N SER A 754 18.61 -8.11 -36.32
CA SER A 754 18.95 -9.55 -36.41
C SER A 754 18.56 -10.18 -37.74
#